data_AF-A0A919UIV0-F1
#
_entry.id   AF-A0A919UIV0-F1
#
_cell.length_a   1.000
_cell.length_b   1.000
_cell.length_c   1.000
_cell.angle_alpha   90.00
_cell.angle_beta   90.00
_cell.angle_gamma   90.00
#
_symmetry.space_group_name_H-M   'P 1'
#
loop_
_entity.id
_entity.type
_entity.pdbx_description
1 polymer ?
#
loop_
_entity_poly.entity_id
_entity_poly.type
_entity_poly.pdbx_seq_one_letter_code
_entity_poly.pdbx_strand_id
1 'polypeptide(L)'
;MRTGNPDAGTILVLDLRGAEEAKVEGLVAARVERFRAQGAGRASALVIDDTVRLPERQAVYARISGSTWFDQMMCLAVGPSPTGDRRHALDSVAPASASLAILWAGDPSGVGWRMDGIGGAEAFRQDGLDLNGLIDVLCVPEVYARVQELARRVPDGVASPGLLTVTGDVGGELLTETRLQVIAQLTDVALPTTRPEALSVYTAEAGARIRPELVLRSTGQIRTLSDLAATQVAAADTALRQLAGFRRRGLAVRTLHGRLAELRQTLATLRATLRSAFDALHGTRLARPDLGLLERLGVEAGSAQAERAQVSRQLEAAVTEALERRQSLPAIAEQLREFADRAVPVGSATFLPRVEAVCPDRVLDELARPAAFPLRPLWPAMLTAGLLVPLLTAFPFGPVAGGAAAAVWLLAVWLLRARVPVPRGRTGLARAAGPWLLAHLAASAAGAAAGVFLAAGLPALLWYVPAGLAALLLTVIPALWWAKAARDWARRVETGAAERAAAALLALAAQVAYDEWAMREARRYASDAARTVSWVLDQCAARLTEHAAGLRPLRGRSGGARGVQGHGGGLADVVTGDLVDAVEKALEPAWSRLGDGTFQGLGDSVSHGLAEILRDYDDHLRRTGVHQPPAFARSGSPAREVLIHNVWGTPEHVRSAVNAPAGGLMLQFCADADLHFLQVSAELAQVVRFAPRAVQGLGHGVGDLVWTRSPHAAGTLRLVPLRPGVVRLITPVDRETQR
;
A
#
# COMPACT_ATOMS: atom_id res chain seq x y z
N MET A 1 -21.48 -2.09 -38.64
CA MET A 1 -21.76 -1.64 -37.25
C MET A 1 -23.10 -0.92 -37.25
N ARG A 2 -24.18 -1.63 -36.89
CA ARG A 2 -25.46 -1.00 -36.55
C ARG A 2 -25.39 -0.67 -35.06
N THR A 3 -25.48 0.61 -34.74
CA THR A 3 -25.56 1.17 -33.40
C THR A 3 -26.79 0.59 -32.70
N GLY A 4 -26.55 -0.16 -31.62
CA GLY A 4 -27.61 -0.70 -30.77
C GLY A 4 -28.35 0.43 -30.07
N ASN A 5 -29.66 0.49 -30.27
CA ASN A 5 -30.56 1.38 -29.55
C ASN A 5 -30.54 1.02 -28.05
N PRO A 6 -30.23 1.95 -27.13
CA PRO A 6 -29.96 1.64 -25.73
C PRO A 6 -31.17 1.37 -24.81
N ASP A 7 -32.42 1.39 -25.30
CA ASP A 7 -33.61 1.27 -24.42
C ASP A 7 -34.48 0.00 -24.62
N ALA A 8 -34.01 -0.99 -25.38
CA ALA A 8 -34.79 -2.22 -25.60
C ALA A 8 -34.55 -3.27 -24.51
N GLY A 9 -35.60 -3.64 -23.76
CA GLY A 9 -35.65 -4.98 -23.17
C GLY A 9 -36.30 -5.13 -21.80
N THR A 10 -37.30 -4.34 -21.40
CA THR A 10 -38.11 -4.76 -20.25
C THR A 10 -39.28 -5.61 -20.73
N ILE A 11 -39.42 -6.81 -20.17
CA ILE A 11 -40.53 -7.71 -20.47
C ILE A 11 -41.58 -7.56 -19.36
N LEU A 12 -42.79 -7.16 -19.75
CA LEU A 12 -43.93 -7.10 -18.86
C LEU A 12 -44.73 -8.40 -18.97
N VAL A 13 -44.73 -9.17 -17.89
CA VAL A 13 -45.56 -10.39 -17.79
C VAL A 13 -46.99 -10.01 -17.40
N LEU A 14 -47.94 -10.39 -18.25
CA LEU A 14 -49.38 -10.24 -18.06
C LEU A 14 -50.00 -11.63 -17.92
N ASP A 15 -50.14 -12.10 -16.68
CA ASP A 15 -50.79 -13.39 -16.39
C ASP A 15 -52.31 -13.20 -16.29
N LEU A 16 -53.03 -13.73 -17.27
CA LEU A 16 -54.48 -13.64 -17.41
C LEU A 16 -55.19 -14.97 -17.06
N ARG A 17 -54.43 -16.01 -16.68
CA ARG A 17 -54.99 -17.33 -16.36
C ARG A 17 -56.01 -17.22 -15.22
N GLY A 18 -57.12 -17.94 -15.33
CA GLY A 18 -58.19 -17.97 -14.33
C GLY A 18 -58.98 -16.66 -14.17
N ALA A 19 -58.57 -15.55 -14.77
CA ALA A 19 -59.25 -14.25 -14.61
C ALA A 19 -60.63 -14.23 -15.29
N GLU A 20 -61.67 -13.72 -14.64
CA GLU A 20 -62.97 -13.50 -15.31
C GLU A 20 -62.87 -12.42 -16.39
N GLU A 21 -63.59 -12.57 -17.50
CA GLU A 21 -63.53 -11.67 -18.68
C GLU A 21 -63.69 -10.19 -18.29
N ALA A 22 -64.66 -9.88 -17.42
CA ALA A 22 -64.92 -8.52 -16.93
C ALA A 22 -63.77 -7.89 -16.13
N LYS A 23 -62.80 -8.68 -15.65
CA LYS A 23 -61.67 -8.22 -14.80
C LYS A 23 -60.34 -8.15 -15.56
N VAL A 24 -60.25 -8.76 -16.74
CA VAL A 24 -59.01 -8.82 -17.53
C VAL A 24 -58.49 -7.42 -17.87
N GLU A 25 -59.37 -6.51 -18.27
CA GLU A 25 -58.98 -5.14 -18.63
C GLU A 25 -58.41 -4.37 -17.44
N GLY A 26 -59.01 -4.51 -16.25
CA GLY A 26 -58.53 -3.89 -15.03
C GLY A 26 -57.17 -4.44 -14.58
N LEU A 27 -56.93 -5.74 -14.79
CA LEU A 27 -55.65 -6.38 -14.45
C LEU A 27 -54.52 -5.87 -15.36
N VAL A 28 -54.78 -5.77 -16.67
CA VAL A 28 -53.81 -5.21 -17.63
C VAL A 28 -53.53 -3.74 -17.30
N ALA A 29 -54.56 -2.92 -17.07
CA ALA A 29 -54.42 -1.51 -16.74
C ALA A 29 -53.58 -1.31 -15.46
N ALA A 30 -53.89 -2.02 -14.37
CA ALA A 30 -53.16 -1.93 -13.11
C ALA A 30 -51.69 -2.33 -13.26
N ARG A 31 -51.39 -3.33 -14.10
CA ARG A 31 -50.00 -3.77 -14.33
C ARG A 31 -49.20 -2.75 -15.12
N VAL A 32 -49.82 -2.13 -16.13
CA VAL A 32 -49.23 -1.03 -16.91
C VAL A 32 -49.01 0.21 -16.05
N GLU A 33 -49.94 0.56 -15.16
CA GLU A 33 -49.78 1.70 -14.24
C GLU A 33 -48.61 1.53 -13.27
N ARG A 34 -48.46 0.33 -12.68
CA ARG A 34 -47.30 0.03 -11.82
C ARG A 34 -45.98 0.13 -12.59
N PHE A 35 -45.97 -0.34 -13.84
CA PHE A 35 -44.81 -0.24 -14.70
C PHE A 35 -44.47 1.24 -15.01
N ARG A 36 -45.49 2.07 -15.26
CA ARG A 36 -45.34 3.52 -15.47
C ARG A 36 -44.78 4.22 -14.24
N ALA A 37 -45.22 3.86 -13.05
CA ALA A 37 -44.72 4.45 -11.80
C ALA A 37 -43.22 4.21 -11.57
N GLN A 38 -42.63 3.24 -12.27
CA GLN A 38 -41.20 2.92 -12.22
C GLN A 38 -40.36 3.73 -13.24
N GLY A 39 -40.98 4.67 -13.98
CA GLY A 39 -40.29 5.56 -14.92
C GLY A 39 -39.82 4.90 -16.22
N ALA A 40 -40.32 3.70 -16.52
CA ALA A 40 -39.92 2.92 -17.69
C ALA A 40 -40.63 3.37 -18.99
N GLY A 41 -39.93 3.25 -20.13
CA GLY A 41 -40.42 3.57 -21.48
C GLY A 41 -41.32 2.49 -22.09
N ARG A 42 -41.08 2.13 -23.37
CA ARG A 42 -41.80 1.03 -24.05
C ARG A 42 -41.29 -0.34 -23.60
N ALA A 43 -42.16 -1.35 -23.62
CA ALA A 43 -41.87 -2.71 -23.15
C ALA A 43 -42.25 -3.77 -24.19
N SER A 44 -41.80 -5.01 -23.99
CA SER A 44 -42.35 -6.19 -24.67
C SER A 44 -43.34 -6.89 -23.75
N ALA A 45 -44.47 -7.38 -24.27
CA ALA A 45 -45.51 -8.04 -23.49
C ALA A 45 -45.45 -9.57 -23.63
N LEU A 46 -45.22 -10.28 -22.53
CA LEU A 46 -45.45 -11.72 -22.44
C LEU A 46 -46.80 -11.96 -21.77
N VAL A 47 -47.81 -12.35 -22.55
CA VAL A 47 -49.16 -12.63 -22.08
C VAL A 47 -49.28 -14.12 -21.81
N ILE A 48 -49.69 -14.50 -20.61
CA ILE A 48 -49.94 -15.89 -20.23
C ILE A 48 -51.44 -16.06 -20.10
N ASP A 49 -52.04 -16.98 -20.86
CA ASP A 49 -53.49 -17.14 -20.91
C ASP A 49 -53.90 -18.62 -20.97
N ASP A 50 -55.15 -18.91 -20.63
CA ASP A 50 -55.72 -20.25 -20.74
C ASP A 50 -56.06 -20.56 -22.21
N THR A 51 -55.62 -21.72 -22.72
CA THR A 51 -55.87 -22.18 -24.09
C THR A 51 -57.36 -22.09 -24.48
N VAL A 52 -58.26 -22.42 -23.55
CA VAL A 52 -59.72 -22.42 -23.78
C VAL A 52 -60.33 -21.02 -23.90
N ARG A 53 -59.66 -19.98 -23.41
CA ARG A 53 -60.17 -18.59 -23.36
C ARG A 53 -59.60 -17.70 -24.46
N LEU A 54 -58.64 -18.19 -25.25
CA LEU A 54 -58.03 -17.40 -26.33
C LEU A 54 -59.06 -16.81 -27.29
N PRO A 55 -60.08 -17.55 -27.78
CA PRO A 55 -61.05 -16.99 -28.70
C PRO A 55 -61.81 -15.84 -28.07
N GLU A 56 -62.33 -16.05 -26.85
CA GLU A 56 -63.13 -15.07 -26.08
C GLU A 56 -62.37 -13.75 -25.90
N ARG A 57 -61.04 -13.82 -25.72
CA ARG A 57 -60.18 -12.68 -25.38
C ARG A 57 -59.50 -11.99 -26.57
N GLN A 58 -59.90 -12.28 -27.81
CA GLN A 58 -59.35 -11.64 -29.02
C GLN A 58 -59.30 -10.11 -28.94
N ALA A 59 -60.35 -9.47 -28.40
CA ALA A 59 -60.41 -8.01 -28.26
C ALA A 59 -59.35 -7.45 -27.30
N VAL A 60 -58.96 -8.23 -26.28
CA VAL A 60 -57.91 -7.86 -25.33
C VAL A 60 -56.54 -7.89 -26.02
N TYR A 61 -56.23 -8.94 -26.77
CA TYR A 61 -54.97 -9.03 -27.51
C TYR A 61 -54.82 -7.94 -28.57
N ALA A 62 -55.90 -7.65 -29.31
CA ALA A 62 -55.93 -6.56 -30.28
C ALA A 62 -55.60 -5.22 -29.61
N ARG A 63 -56.14 -4.96 -28.42
CA ARG A 63 -55.89 -3.72 -27.66
C ARG A 63 -54.46 -3.62 -27.12
N ILE A 64 -53.91 -4.72 -26.59
CA ILE A 64 -52.52 -4.78 -26.12
C ILE A 64 -51.57 -4.52 -27.30
N SER A 65 -51.77 -5.22 -28.42
CA SER A 65 -50.95 -5.09 -29.62
C SER A 65 -51.05 -3.72 -30.31
N GLY A 66 -52.20 -3.05 -30.22
CA GLY A 66 -52.43 -1.71 -30.75
C GLY A 66 -52.01 -0.58 -29.81
N SER A 67 -51.58 -0.89 -28.59
CA SER A 67 -51.16 0.12 -27.63
C SER A 67 -49.79 0.72 -27.97
N THR A 68 -49.57 1.99 -27.63
CA THR A 68 -48.27 2.62 -27.82
C THR A 68 -47.22 2.18 -26.80
N TRP A 69 -47.61 1.41 -25.77
CA TRP A 69 -46.76 0.99 -24.65
C TRP A 69 -45.94 -0.25 -24.96
N PHE A 70 -46.41 -1.10 -25.88
CA PHE A 70 -45.74 -2.33 -26.24
C PHE A 70 -45.17 -2.27 -27.64
N ASP A 71 -43.90 -2.62 -27.80
CA ASP A 71 -43.29 -2.75 -29.13
C ASP A 71 -43.63 -4.10 -29.77
N GLN A 72 -43.83 -5.12 -28.93
CA GLN A 72 -43.94 -6.52 -29.32
C GLN A 72 -44.77 -7.31 -28.33
N MET A 73 -45.51 -8.32 -28.81
CA MET A 73 -46.36 -9.19 -27.98
C MET A 73 -46.16 -10.68 -28.31
N MET A 74 -46.07 -11.50 -27.27
CA MET A 74 -46.06 -12.96 -27.35
C MET A 74 -47.13 -13.51 -26.40
N CYS A 75 -47.89 -14.50 -26.85
CA CYS A 75 -48.87 -15.20 -26.03
C CYS A 75 -48.37 -16.61 -25.72
N LEU A 76 -48.30 -16.95 -24.43
CA LEU A 76 -48.10 -18.31 -23.94
C LEU A 76 -49.47 -18.85 -23.52
N ALA A 77 -50.07 -19.65 -24.40
CA ALA A 77 -51.35 -20.32 -24.18
C ALA A 77 -51.13 -21.62 -23.39
N VAL A 78 -51.66 -21.69 -22.17
CA VAL A 78 -51.44 -22.78 -21.23
C VAL A 78 -52.73 -23.58 -21.05
N GLY A 79 -52.60 -24.90 -21.15
CA GLY A 79 -53.68 -25.85 -20.88
C GLY A 79 -54.08 -26.68 -22.10
N PRO A 80 -54.89 -27.73 -21.86
CA PRO A 80 -55.16 -28.78 -22.83
C PRO A 80 -55.97 -28.27 -24.03
N SER A 81 -56.06 -29.10 -25.08
CA SER A 81 -56.92 -28.80 -26.23
C SER A 81 -58.38 -28.54 -25.80
N PRO A 82 -59.00 -27.43 -26.24
CA PRO A 82 -60.31 -26.98 -25.75
C PRO A 82 -61.48 -27.89 -26.11
N THR A 83 -61.37 -28.72 -27.14
CA THR A 83 -62.49 -29.49 -27.70
C THR A 83 -62.51 -30.95 -27.29
N GLY A 84 -61.43 -31.48 -26.70
CA GLY A 84 -61.23 -32.92 -26.52
C GLY A 84 -61.19 -33.71 -27.86
N ASP A 85 -61.23 -33.00 -28.98
CA ASP A 85 -61.18 -33.55 -30.33
C ASP A 85 -59.74 -33.90 -30.68
N ARG A 86 -59.49 -35.15 -31.04
CA ARG A 86 -58.17 -35.63 -31.46
C ARG A 86 -57.66 -34.98 -32.75
N ARG A 87 -58.48 -34.19 -33.45
CA ARG A 87 -58.12 -33.51 -34.71
C ARG A 87 -57.70 -32.05 -34.55
N HIS A 88 -58.07 -31.38 -33.46
CA HIS A 88 -57.82 -29.95 -33.26
C HIS A 88 -57.12 -29.71 -31.91
N ALA A 89 -56.02 -28.95 -31.91
CA ALA A 89 -55.28 -28.65 -30.68
C ALA A 89 -55.58 -27.25 -30.14
N LEU A 90 -55.84 -26.29 -31.03
CA LEU A 90 -55.94 -24.89 -30.67
C LEU A 90 -56.93 -24.13 -31.56
N ASP A 91 -57.81 -23.39 -30.92
CA ASP A 91 -58.57 -22.32 -31.54
C ASP A 91 -57.74 -21.04 -31.47
N SER A 92 -57.04 -20.73 -32.56
CA SER A 92 -56.16 -19.58 -32.64
C SER A 92 -56.91 -18.36 -33.14
N VAL A 93 -56.57 -17.21 -32.57
CA VAL A 93 -57.04 -15.92 -33.06
C VAL A 93 -56.28 -15.60 -34.34
N ALA A 94 -56.98 -15.39 -35.46
CA ALA A 94 -56.34 -14.97 -36.70
C ALA A 94 -55.45 -13.74 -36.42
N PRO A 95 -54.15 -13.75 -36.81
CA PRO A 95 -53.24 -12.66 -36.48
C PRO A 95 -53.73 -11.39 -37.18
N ALA A 96 -54.45 -10.53 -36.45
CA ALA A 96 -54.89 -9.23 -36.95
C ALA A 96 -53.70 -8.30 -37.24
N SER A 97 -52.50 -8.68 -36.78
CA SER A 97 -51.24 -7.99 -37.02
C SER A 97 -50.08 -8.99 -37.10
N ALA A 98 -49.06 -8.67 -37.89
CA ALA A 98 -47.81 -9.45 -38.05
C ALA A 98 -46.92 -9.51 -36.78
N SER A 99 -47.45 -9.14 -35.60
CA SER A 99 -46.70 -8.93 -34.36
C SER A 99 -47.03 -9.91 -33.22
N LEU A 100 -48.02 -10.81 -33.38
CA LEU A 100 -48.40 -11.79 -32.34
C LEU A 100 -47.84 -13.18 -32.66
N ALA A 101 -47.00 -13.71 -31.76
CA ALA A 101 -46.54 -15.10 -31.77
C ALA A 101 -47.26 -15.89 -30.66
N ILE A 102 -47.76 -17.09 -30.95
CA ILE A 102 -48.46 -17.94 -29.98
C ILE A 102 -47.61 -19.19 -29.68
N LEU A 103 -47.29 -19.38 -28.41
CA LEU A 103 -46.66 -20.58 -27.88
C LEU A 103 -47.72 -21.39 -27.13
N TRP A 104 -47.99 -22.61 -27.58
CA TRP A 104 -48.98 -23.50 -26.96
C TRP A 104 -48.31 -24.52 -26.03
N ALA A 105 -48.53 -24.32 -24.73
CA ALA A 105 -48.14 -25.22 -23.66
C ALA A 105 -49.34 -26.07 -23.21
N GLY A 106 -49.58 -27.19 -23.89
CA GLY A 106 -50.75 -28.07 -23.67
C GLY A 106 -50.83 -28.66 -22.25
N ASP A 107 -49.68 -28.96 -21.67
CA ASP A 107 -49.53 -29.40 -20.28
C ASP A 107 -48.36 -28.63 -19.65
N PRO A 108 -48.57 -27.91 -18.52
CA PRO A 108 -47.51 -27.17 -17.83
C PRO A 108 -46.40 -28.08 -17.28
N SER A 109 -46.69 -29.37 -17.07
CA SER A 109 -45.72 -30.37 -16.58
C SER A 109 -44.78 -30.84 -17.69
N GLY A 110 -45.25 -30.80 -18.94
CA GLY A 110 -44.54 -31.28 -20.12
C GLY A 110 -44.21 -32.78 -20.11
N VAL A 111 -43.63 -33.24 -21.21
CA VAL A 111 -43.14 -34.62 -21.39
C VAL A 111 -41.76 -34.63 -22.03
N GLY A 112 -40.92 -35.58 -21.64
CA GLY A 112 -39.67 -35.85 -22.34
C GLY A 112 -39.94 -36.30 -23.75
N TRP A 113 -39.37 -35.64 -24.76
CA TRP A 113 -39.65 -36.02 -26.14
C TRP A 113 -38.46 -35.83 -27.08
N ARG A 114 -38.21 -36.85 -27.90
CA ARG A 114 -37.30 -36.88 -29.03
C ARG A 114 -38.09 -36.89 -30.33
N MET A 115 -37.75 -36.00 -31.27
CA MET A 115 -38.43 -35.97 -32.57
C MET A 115 -37.95 -37.07 -33.52
N ASP A 116 -36.74 -37.61 -33.29
CA ASP A 116 -36.14 -38.66 -34.10
C ASP A 116 -36.58 -40.08 -33.67
N GLY A 117 -37.33 -40.20 -32.57
CA GLY A 117 -37.88 -41.45 -32.06
C GLY A 117 -39.19 -41.87 -32.76
N ILE A 118 -39.39 -43.18 -32.97
CA ILE A 118 -40.60 -43.75 -33.60
C ILE A 118 -41.80 -43.80 -32.62
N GLY A 119 -41.69 -43.32 -31.37
CA GLY A 119 -42.87 -43.25 -30.49
C GLY A 119 -42.67 -42.59 -29.13
N GLY A 120 -43.80 -42.07 -28.61
CA GLY A 120 -44.13 -41.82 -27.19
C GLY A 120 -43.27 -40.84 -26.40
N ALA A 121 -43.81 -40.35 -25.28
CA ALA A 121 -43.02 -39.69 -24.25
C ALA A 121 -41.91 -40.60 -23.71
N GLU A 122 -40.72 -40.05 -23.55
CA GLU A 122 -39.58 -40.70 -22.90
C GLU A 122 -39.48 -40.26 -21.43
N ALA A 123 -38.91 -41.13 -20.59
CA ALA A 123 -38.62 -40.78 -19.20
C ALA A 123 -37.58 -39.65 -19.17
N PHE A 124 -38.06 -38.44 -18.92
CA PHE A 124 -37.23 -37.24 -18.80
C PHE A 124 -37.66 -36.53 -17.53
N ARG A 125 -36.74 -36.46 -16.57
CA ARG A 125 -36.93 -35.69 -15.35
C ARG A 125 -35.69 -34.86 -15.14
N GLN A 126 -35.89 -33.56 -15.06
CA GLN A 126 -34.87 -32.61 -14.68
C GLN A 126 -35.44 -31.73 -13.58
N ASP A 127 -34.77 -31.71 -12.43
CA ASP A 127 -35.22 -30.94 -11.27
C ASP A 127 -35.25 -29.44 -11.63
N GLY A 128 -36.37 -28.78 -11.31
CA GLY A 128 -36.56 -27.34 -11.55
C GLY A 128 -36.95 -26.95 -12.98
N LEU A 129 -37.10 -27.90 -13.91
CA LEU A 129 -37.57 -27.62 -15.27
C LEU A 129 -39.10 -27.78 -15.36
N ASP A 130 -39.82 -26.67 -15.29
CA ASP A 130 -41.29 -26.59 -15.36
C ASP A 130 -41.76 -25.38 -16.20
N LEU A 131 -43.06 -25.09 -16.21
CA LEU A 131 -43.61 -23.92 -16.89
C LEU A 131 -42.99 -22.60 -16.41
N ASN A 132 -42.63 -22.47 -15.12
CA ASN A 132 -41.98 -21.27 -14.61
C ASN A 132 -40.58 -21.12 -15.20
N GLY A 133 -39.82 -22.22 -15.34
CA GLY A 133 -38.54 -22.22 -16.03
C GLY A 133 -38.64 -21.75 -17.49
N LEU A 134 -39.72 -22.10 -18.19
CA LEU A 134 -40.01 -21.54 -19.53
C LEU A 134 -40.31 -20.04 -19.47
N ILE A 135 -41.16 -19.61 -18.53
CA ILE A 135 -41.49 -18.19 -18.35
C ILE A 135 -40.24 -17.38 -18.04
N ASP A 136 -39.36 -17.86 -17.17
CA ASP A 136 -38.11 -17.19 -16.79
C ASP A 136 -37.18 -17.02 -18.00
N VAL A 137 -37.04 -18.04 -18.83
CA VAL A 137 -36.28 -17.99 -20.09
C VAL A 137 -36.90 -17.00 -21.08
N LEU A 138 -38.23 -17.00 -21.22
CA LEU A 138 -38.95 -16.05 -22.07
C LEU A 138 -38.93 -14.62 -21.52
N CYS A 139 -38.67 -14.43 -20.23
CA CYS A 139 -38.46 -13.11 -19.62
C CYS A 139 -37.04 -12.58 -19.84
N VAL A 140 -36.14 -13.34 -20.46
CA VAL A 140 -34.83 -12.85 -20.89
C VAL A 140 -34.99 -12.07 -22.22
N PRO A 141 -34.68 -10.76 -22.27
CA PRO A 141 -34.97 -9.92 -23.43
C PRO A 141 -34.36 -10.41 -24.75
N GLU A 142 -33.10 -10.86 -24.69
CA GLU A 142 -32.41 -11.38 -25.86
C GLU A 142 -33.03 -12.68 -26.38
N VAL A 143 -33.51 -13.54 -25.47
CA VAL A 143 -34.20 -14.79 -25.83
C VAL A 143 -35.59 -14.49 -26.38
N TYR A 144 -36.37 -13.64 -25.72
CA TYR A 144 -37.69 -13.22 -26.16
C TYR A 144 -37.68 -12.67 -27.59
N ALA A 145 -36.78 -11.73 -27.87
CA ALA A 145 -36.66 -11.11 -29.19
C ALA A 145 -36.35 -12.17 -30.26
N ARG A 146 -35.49 -13.14 -29.92
CA ARG A 146 -35.12 -14.22 -30.83
C ARG A 146 -36.26 -15.24 -31.03
N VAL A 147 -36.96 -15.63 -29.98
CA VAL A 147 -38.13 -16.51 -30.04
C VAL A 147 -39.20 -15.88 -30.91
N GLN A 148 -39.48 -14.59 -30.73
CA GLN A 148 -40.48 -13.90 -31.53
C GLN A 148 -40.05 -13.79 -33.01
N GLU A 149 -38.77 -13.60 -33.28
CA GLU A 149 -38.26 -13.64 -34.66
C GLU A 149 -38.48 -14.99 -35.33
N LEU A 150 -38.18 -16.08 -34.62
CA LEU A 150 -38.31 -17.44 -35.14
C LEU A 150 -39.76 -17.92 -35.22
N ALA A 151 -40.61 -17.54 -34.27
CA ALA A 151 -42.03 -17.89 -34.27
C ALA A 151 -42.76 -17.36 -35.51
N ARG A 152 -42.32 -16.23 -36.09
CA ARG A 152 -42.85 -15.71 -37.37
C ARG A 152 -42.58 -16.63 -38.57
N ARG A 153 -41.62 -17.56 -38.46
CA ARG A 153 -41.30 -18.53 -39.51
C ARG A 153 -42.06 -19.85 -39.34
N VAL A 154 -42.79 -19.99 -38.23
CA VAL A 154 -43.60 -21.18 -37.94
C VAL A 154 -44.95 -21.07 -38.68
N PRO A 155 -45.39 -22.13 -39.39
CA PRO A 155 -46.73 -22.19 -39.98
C PRO A 155 -47.83 -21.82 -38.97
N ASP A 156 -48.83 -21.07 -39.43
CA ASP A 156 -49.96 -20.57 -38.63
C ASP A 156 -49.59 -19.69 -37.42
N GLY A 157 -48.30 -19.38 -37.21
CA GLY A 157 -47.81 -18.55 -36.10
C GLY A 157 -47.94 -19.22 -34.72
N VAL A 158 -48.21 -20.53 -34.67
CA VAL A 158 -48.40 -21.31 -33.45
C VAL A 158 -47.34 -22.39 -33.35
N ALA A 159 -46.62 -22.41 -32.23
CA ALA A 159 -45.63 -23.46 -31.94
C ALA A 159 -45.83 -24.04 -30.54
N SER A 160 -45.56 -25.32 -30.35
CA SER A 160 -45.39 -25.88 -29.01
C SER A 160 -43.93 -25.73 -28.56
N PRO A 161 -43.66 -25.10 -27.40
CA PRO A 161 -42.29 -24.92 -26.93
C PRO A 161 -41.76 -26.20 -26.29
N GLY A 162 -40.50 -26.50 -26.56
CA GLY A 162 -39.70 -27.48 -25.83
C GLY A 162 -38.46 -26.84 -25.24
N LEU A 163 -38.02 -27.30 -24.09
CA LEU A 163 -36.95 -26.66 -23.33
C LEU A 163 -35.97 -27.69 -22.76
N LEU A 164 -34.70 -27.37 -22.86
CA LEU A 164 -33.61 -28.02 -22.13
C LEU A 164 -32.71 -26.90 -21.61
N THR A 165 -32.57 -26.77 -20.29
CA THR A 165 -31.72 -25.75 -19.68
C THR A 165 -30.83 -26.32 -18.61
N VAL A 166 -29.78 -25.60 -18.25
CA VAL A 166 -29.03 -25.77 -17.02
C VAL A 166 -29.10 -24.42 -16.31
N THR A 167 -29.44 -24.44 -15.02
CA THR A 167 -29.53 -23.24 -14.21
C THR A 167 -28.26 -23.08 -13.38
N GLY A 168 -27.61 -21.92 -13.47
CA GLY A 168 -26.41 -21.57 -12.73
C GLY A 168 -26.68 -20.49 -11.69
N ASP A 169 -27.65 -20.72 -10.80
CA ASP A 169 -28.07 -19.71 -9.83
C ASP A 169 -27.38 -19.88 -8.47
N VAL A 170 -26.89 -18.77 -7.93
CA VAL A 170 -26.45 -18.68 -6.53
C VAL A 170 -27.65 -18.16 -5.76
N GLY A 171 -28.31 -19.04 -5.01
CA GLY A 171 -29.55 -18.71 -4.31
C GLY A 171 -29.44 -17.40 -3.53
N GLY A 172 -30.43 -16.52 -3.68
CA GLY A 172 -30.38 -15.15 -3.12
C GLY A 172 -30.14 -15.11 -1.61
N GLU A 173 -30.65 -16.10 -0.86
CA GLU A 173 -30.41 -16.25 0.57
C GLU A 173 -28.92 -16.51 0.89
N LEU A 174 -28.29 -17.43 0.17
CA LEU A 174 -26.85 -17.72 0.31
C LEU A 174 -25.99 -16.50 -0.05
N LEU A 175 -26.38 -15.76 -1.09
CA LEU A 175 -25.70 -14.51 -1.45
C LEU A 175 -25.84 -13.46 -0.34
N THR A 176 -27.04 -13.27 0.21
CA THR A 176 -27.25 -12.35 1.34
C THR A 176 -26.45 -12.77 2.58
N GLU A 177 -26.48 -14.04 2.96
CA GLU A 177 -25.70 -14.57 4.09
C GLU A 177 -24.19 -14.39 3.88
N THR A 178 -23.69 -14.70 2.68
CA THR A 178 -22.27 -14.52 2.35
C THR A 178 -21.86 -13.05 2.44
N ARG A 179 -22.70 -12.13 1.95
CA ARG A 179 -22.43 -10.68 2.06
C ARG A 179 -22.39 -10.23 3.51
N LEU A 180 -23.33 -10.67 4.34
CA LEU A 180 -23.33 -10.37 5.77
C LEU A 180 -22.06 -10.90 6.46
N GLN A 181 -21.65 -12.14 6.14
CA GLN A 181 -20.45 -12.76 6.68
C GLN A 181 -19.17 -12.00 6.26
N VAL A 182 -19.03 -11.65 4.98
CA VAL A 182 -17.87 -10.94 4.46
C VAL A 182 -17.79 -9.53 5.02
N ILE A 183 -18.92 -8.81 5.10
CA ILE A 183 -18.94 -7.49 5.73
C ILE A 183 -18.50 -7.60 7.20
N ALA A 184 -19.01 -8.58 7.94
CA ALA A 184 -18.59 -8.81 9.33
C ALA A 184 -17.09 -9.08 9.44
N GLN A 185 -16.48 -9.83 8.51
CA GLN A 185 -15.04 -10.05 8.49
C GLN A 185 -14.23 -8.79 8.18
N LEU A 186 -14.69 -7.95 7.25
CA LEU A 186 -14.03 -6.70 6.88
C LEU A 186 -14.15 -5.62 7.97
N THR A 187 -15.17 -5.70 8.82
CA THR A 187 -15.43 -4.76 9.90
C THR A 187 -15.07 -5.28 11.30
N ASP A 188 -14.58 -6.52 11.41
CA ASP A 188 -14.16 -7.10 12.69
C ASP A 188 -12.91 -6.39 13.24
N VAL A 189 -12.79 -6.39 14.56
CA VAL A 189 -11.63 -5.82 15.26
C VAL A 189 -10.63 -6.94 15.53
N ALA A 190 -9.92 -7.38 14.49
CA ALA A 190 -8.85 -8.37 14.63
C ALA A 190 -7.51 -7.71 15.02
N LEU A 191 -6.69 -8.42 15.80
CA LEU A 191 -5.35 -7.95 16.19
C LEU A 191 -4.42 -7.86 14.97
N PRO A 192 -3.58 -6.81 14.85
CA PRO A 192 -2.66 -6.65 13.74
C PRO A 192 -1.64 -7.79 13.68
N THR A 193 -1.51 -8.48 12.53
CA THR A 193 -0.53 -9.57 12.39
C THR A 193 0.80 -9.14 11.79
N THR A 194 0.84 -8.00 11.06
CA THR A 194 2.04 -7.61 10.31
C THR A 194 2.13 -6.09 10.13
N ARG A 195 3.32 -5.51 10.33
CA ARG A 195 3.56 -4.06 10.19
C ARG A 195 4.01 -3.71 8.76
N PRO A 196 3.55 -2.59 8.17
CA PRO A 196 4.01 -2.14 6.86
C PRO A 196 5.44 -1.60 6.92
N GLU A 197 6.38 -2.29 6.26
CA GLU A 197 7.81 -1.94 6.23
C GLU A 197 8.08 -0.63 5.48
N ALA A 198 7.27 -0.31 4.46
CA ALA A 198 7.42 0.86 3.60
C ALA A 198 7.30 2.21 4.35
N LEU A 199 6.50 2.25 5.43
CA LEU A 199 6.28 3.48 6.21
C LEU A 199 7.41 3.76 7.23
N SER A 200 8.33 2.83 7.43
CA SER A 200 9.41 2.94 8.43
C SER A 200 10.34 4.15 8.24
N VAL A 201 10.48 4.65 7.00
CA VAL A 201 11.33 5.81 6.65
C VAL A 201 10.90 7.09 7.37
N TYR A 202 9.62 7.24 7.69
CA TYR A 202 9.08 8.40 8.40
C TYR A 202 9.12 8.26 9.93
N THR A 203 9.77 7.22 10.46
CA THR A 203 9.96 7.04 11.89
C THR A 203 11.38 7.43 12.33
N ALA A 204 11.54 7.78 13.61
CA ALA A 204 12.84 8.15 14.18
C ALA A 204 13.90 7.02 14.10
N GLU A 205 13.48 5.77 13.94
CA GLU A 205 14.39 4.61 13.88
C GLU A 205 15.18 4.54 12.56
N ALA A 206 14.70 5.18 11.49
CA ALA A 206 15.36 5.17 10.18
C ALA A 206 16.61 6.06 10.10
N GLY A 207 16.70 7.12 10.92
CA GLY A 207 17.75 8.15 10.85
C GLY A 207 19.15 7.71 11.32
N ALA A 208 19.27 6.58 12.02
CA ALA A 208 20.49 6.17 12.70
C ALA A 208 21.71 5.85 11.80
N ARG A 209 21.55 5.82 10.46
CA ARG A 209 22.61 5.42 9.51
C ARG A 209 22.99 6.50 8.48
N ILE A 210 22.59 7.75 8.70
CA ILE A 210 22.72 8.80 7.68
C ILE A 210 24.07 9.49 7.76
N ARG A 211 24.67 9.73 6.60
CA ARG A 211 25.94 10.45 6.48
C ARG A 211 25.72 11.97 6.61
N PRO A 212 26.57 12.69 7.37
CA PRO A 212 26.44 14.15 7.55
C PRO A 212 26.40 14.96 6.25
N GLU A 213 27.06 14.47 5.19
CA GLU A 213 27.11 15.10 3.87
C GLU A 213 25.75 15.20 3.16
N LEU A 214 24.78 14.39 3.56
CA LEU A 214 23.47 14.33 2.89
C LEU A 214 22.48 15.39 3.40
N VAL A 215 22.76 16.04 4.53
CA VAL A 215 21.78 16.88 5.26
C VAL A 215 22.34 18.25 5.64
N LEU A 216 23.65 18.34 5.92
CA LEU A 216 24.31 19.58 6.30
C LEU A 216 25.21 20.10 5.17
N ARG A 217 24.88 21.29 4.65
CA ARG A 217 25.68 22.03 3.65
C ARG A 217 27.10 22.29 4.16
N SER A 218 28.06 22.21 3.25
CA SER A 218 29.46 22.55 3.53
C SER A 218 29.65 23.99 4.01
N THR A 219 28.80 24.92 3.55
CA THR A 219 28.82 26.34 3.93
C THR A 219 28.00 26.65 5.19
N GLY A 220 27.32 25.66 5.77
CA GLY A 220 26.52 25.82 6.99
C GLY A 220 27.36 26.17 8.21
N GLN A 221 26.78 26.89 9.17
CA GLN A 221 27.48 27.28 10.39
C GLN A 221 28.01 26.07 11.20
N ILE A 222 27.23 24.99 11.30
CA ILE A 222 27.62 23.79 12.05
C ILE A 222 28.85 23.13 11.42
N ARG A 223 28.83 22.95 10.10
CA ARG A 223 29.93 22.34 9.35
C ARG A 223 31.18 23.22 9.38
N THR A 224 31.02 24.53 9.17
CA THR A 224 32.10 25.52 9.27
C THR A 224 32.78 25.50 10.64
N LEU A 225 32.01 25.44 11.73
CA LEU A 225 32.57 25.38 13.08
C LEU A 225 33.28 24.03 13.36
N SER A 226 32.75 22.93 12.84
CA SER A 226 33.41 21.61 12.95
C SER A 226 34.71 21.55 12.15
N ASP A 227 34.72 22.05 10.91
CA ASP A 227 35.91 22.12 10.07
C ASP A 227 36.94 23.08 10.67
N LEU A 228 36.49 24.20 11.25
CA LEU A 228 37.35 25.10 12.02
C LEU A 228 37.93 24.39 13.25
N ALA A 229 37.16 23.56 13.96
CA ALA A 229 37.70 22.78 15.08
C ALA A 229 38.77 21.79 14.60
N ALA A 230 38.55 21.08 13.50
CA ALA A 230 39.51 20.15 12.92
C ALA A 230 40.81 20.85 12.47
N THR A 231 40.70 22.02 11.83
CA THR A 231 41.89 22.83 11.47
C THR A 231 42.65 23.31 12.71
N GLN A 232 41.96 23.67 13.79
CA GLN A 232 42.59 24.05 15.05
C GLN A 232 43.24 22.86 15.78
N VAL A 233 42.67 21.67 15.70
CA VAL A 233 43.31 20.42 16.17
C VAL A 233 44.61 20.19 15.40
N ALA A 234 44.57 20.23 14.06
CA ALA A 234 45.75 20.03 13.24
C ALA A 234 46.85 21.08 13.50
N ALA A 235 46.45 22.33 13.75
CA ALA A 235 47.37 23.40 14.13
C ALA A 235 47.99 23.18 15.52
N ALA A 236 47.20 22.74 16.51
CA ALA A 236 47.67 22.40 17.85
C ALA A 236 48.64 21.21 17.81
N ASP A 237 48.31 20.14 17.08
CA ASP A 237 49.18 18.97 16.88
C ASP A 237 50.48 19.33 16.19
N THR A 238 50.43 20.23 15.21
CA THR A 238 51.63 20.75 14.55
C THR A 238 52.49 21.56 15.51
N ALA A 239 51.89 22.40 16.36
CA ALA A 239 52.62 23.12 17.40
C ALA A 239 53.24 22.17 18.46
N LEU A 240 52.53 21.10 18.85
CA LEU A 240 53.05 20.04 19.73
C LEU A 240 54.24 19.30 19.11
N ARG A 241 54.16 18.95 17.81
CA ARG A 241 55.29 18.33 17.08
C ARG A 241 56.49 19.28 16.98
N GLN A 242 56.24 20.56 16.69
CA GLN A 242 57.30 21.58 16.64
C GLN A 242 57.98 21.78 18.00
N LEU A 243 57.25 21.63 19.10
CA LEU A 243 57.79 21.71 20.45
C LEU A 243 58.84 20.63 20.72
N ALA A 244 58.68 19.43 20.19
CA ALA A 244 59.66 18.35 20.30
C ALA A 244 60.96 18.64 19.51
N GLY A 245 60.93 19.56 18.54
CA GLY A 245 62.07 19.92 17.68
C GLY A 245 63.16 20.74 18.39
N PHE A 246 64.38 20.73 17.83
CA PHE A 246 65.55 21.40 18.43
C PHE A 246 65.59 22.93 18.16
N ARG A 247 65.24 23.38 16.95
CA ARG A 247 65.54 24.76 16.48
C ARG A 247 64.53 25.86 16.89
N ARG A 248 63.27 25.54 17.20
CA ARG A 248 62.19 26.56 17.37
C ARG A 248 61.39 26.47 18.68
N ARG A 249 62.00 25.97 19.76
CA ARG A 249 61.33 25.65 21.04
C ARG A 249 60.59 26.81 21.72
N GLY A 250 61.16 28.02 21.70
CA GLY A 250 60.60 29.16 22.43
C GLY A 250 59.36 29.79 21.78
N LEU A 251 59.35 29.87 20.45
CA LEU A 251 58.19 30.32 19.67
C LEU A 251 57.06 29.29 19.73
N ALA A 252 57.40 28.00 19.69
CA ALA A 252 56.45 26.88 19.75
C ALA A 252 55.59 26.86 21.02
N VAL A 253 56.12 27.27 22.18
CA VAL A 253 55.34 27.31 23.44
C VAL A 253 54.26 28.40 23.41
N ARG A 254 54.56 29.59 22.88
CA ARG A 254 53.57 30.69 22.81
C ARG A 254 52.50 30.40 21.77
N THR A 255 52.88 29.85 20.62
CA THR A 255 51.93 29.47 19.57
C THR A 255 51.00 28.36 20.06
N LEU A 256 51.51 27.37 20.80
CA LEU A 256 50.69 26.28 21.33
C LEU A 256 49.56 26.75 22.25
N HIS A 257 49.84 27.64 23.22
CA HIS A 257 48.79 28.14 24.12
C HIS A 257 47.71 28.91 23.36
N GLY A 258 48.10 29.70 22.35
CA GLY A 258 47.15 30.37 21.46
C GLY A 258 46.28 29.36 20.71
N ARG A 259 46.88 28.31 20.14
CA ARG A 259 46.15 27.25 19.42
C ARG A 259 45.19 26.46 20.31
N LEU A 260 45.61 26.11 21.54
CA LEU A 260 44.73 25.41 22.49
C LEU A 260 43.55 26.30 22.94
N ALA A 261 43.79 27.61 23.13
CA ALA A 261 42.73 28.56 23.45
C ALA A 261 41.75 28.77 22.28
N GLU A 262 42.25 28.87 21.04
CA GLU A 262 41.45 28.92 19.81
C GLU A 262 40.61 27.66 19.65
N LEU A 263 41.21 26.46 19.80
CA LEU A 263 40.50 25.19 19.74
C LEU A 263 39.38 25.09 20.79
N ARG A 264 39.68 25.45 22.05
CA ARG A 264 38.68 25.47 23.13
C ARG A 264 37.52 26.40 22.80
N GLN A 265 37.81 27.59 22.29
CA GLN A 265 36.79 28.57 21.96
C GLN A 265 35.91 28.07 20.81
N THR A 266 36.49 27.51 19.76
CA THR A 266 35.73 26.94 18.63
C THR A 266 34.84 25.78 19.08
N LEU A 267 35.36 24.85 19.90
CA LEU A 267 34.59 23.72 20.40
C LEU A 267 33.46 24.15 21.35
N ALA A 268 33.72 25.14 22.23
CA ALA A 268 32.70 25.74 23.08
C ALA A 268 31.61 26.45 22.27
N THR A 269 32.01 27.14 21.19
CA THR A 269 31.09 27.83 20.27
C THR A 269 30.23 26.81 19.52
N LEU A 270 30.81 25.74 19.01
CA LEU A 270 30.06 24.65 18.36
C LEU A 270 29.04 24.04 19.33
N ARG A 271 29.44 23.69 20.56
CA ARG A 271 28.54 23.16 21.59
C ARG A 271 27.41 24.15 21.91
N ALA A 272 27.71 25.44 22.08
CA ALA A 272 26.71 26.47 22.38
C ALA A 272 25.72 26.68 21.22
N THR A 273 26.22 26.70 19.98
CA THR A 273 25.38 26.79 18.76
C THR A 273 24.41 25.62 18.69
N LEU A 274 24.87 24.40 18.94
CA LEU A 274 23.99 23.22 18.94
C LEU A 274 22.95 23.27 20.06
N ARG A 275 23.33 23.68 21.28
CA ARG A 275 22.36 23.87 22.37
C ARG A 275 21.29 24.89 22.00
N SER A 276 21.70 26.04 21.50
CA SER A 276 20.79 27.12 21.10
C SER A 276 19.86 26.68 19.96
N ALA A 277 20.39 25.95 18.96
CA ALA A 277 19.60 25.41 17.87
C ALA A 277 18.59 24.37 18.37
N PHE A 278 19.02 23.45 19.24
CA PHE A 278 18.18 22.37 19.74
C PHE A 278 17.02 22.90 20.60
N ASP A 279 17.26 23.96 21.37
CA ASP A 279 16.26 24.65 22.17
C ASP A 279 15.32 25.52 21.32
N ALA A 280 15.86 26.33 20.40
CA ALA A 280 15.07 27.22 19.54
C ALA A 280 14.16 26.47 18.55
N LEU A 281 14.61 25.31 18.06
CA LEU A 281 13.86 24.50 17.10
C LEU A 281 12.96 23.44 17.77
N HIS A 282 12.92 23.41 19.11
CA HIS A 282 12.04 22.52 19.88
C HIS A 282 10.54 22.78 19.66
N GLY A 283 9.73 21.73 19.83
CA GLY A 283 8.33 21.66 19.40
C GLY A 283 7.36 22.62 20.11
N THR A 284 6.36 23.06 19.33
CA THR A 284 5.15 23.88 19.63
C THR A 284 5.21 25.41 19.54
N ARG A 285 6.37 26.08 19.68
CA ARG A 285 6.37 27.57 19.68
C ARG A 285 6.38 28.25 18.31
N LEU A 286 6.64 27.52 17.24
CA LEU A 286 6.77 28.08 15.90
C LEU A 286 5.74 27.43 14.95
N ALA A 287 4.72 28.20 14.56
CA ALA A 287 3.74 27.83 13.53
C ALA A 287 4.38 27.71 12.13
N ARG A 288 5.57 28.28 11.94
CA ARG A 288 6.43 28.10 10.76
C ARG A 288 7.86 27.85 11.24
N PRO A 289 8.58 26.85 10.72
CA PRO A 289 10.01 26.73 11.00
C PRO A 289 10.69 28.06 10.66
N ASP A 290 11.58 28.55 11.53
CA ASP A 290 12.43 29.69 11.20
C ASP A 290 13.41 29.24 10.11
N LEU A 291 12.94 29.31 8.85
CA LEU A 291 13.68 28.88 7.66
C LEU A 291 15.03 29.60 7.58
N GLY A 292 15.10 30.85 8.04
CA GLY A 292 16.35 31.61 8.13
C GLY A 292 17.32 31.05 9.18
N LEU A 293 16.83 30.46 10.27
CA LEU A 293 17.68 29.72 11.22
C LEU A 293 18.18 28.40 10.62
N LEU A 294 17.31 27.61 9.97
CA LEU A 294 17.71 26.35 9.33
C LEU A 294 18.74 26.57 8.21
N GLU A 295 18.54 27.60 7.39
CA GLU A 295 19.48 27.99 6.33
C GLU A 295 20.84 28.43 6.91
N ARG A 296 20.84 29.24 7.97
CA ARG A 296 22.08 29.64 8.68
C ARG A 296 22.83 28.43 9.26
N LEU A 297 22.12 27.47 9.83
CA LEU A 297 22.70 26.23 10.34
C LEU A 297 23.21 25.32 9.20
N GLY A 298 22.70 25.54 7.97
CA GLY A 298 23.06 24.81 6.76
C GLY A 298 22.24 23.54 6.53
N VAL A 299 21.03 23.47 7.07
CA VAL A 299 20.14 22.31 6.91
C VAL A 299 19.40 22.43 5.59
N GLU A 300 19.46 21.39 4.75
CA GLU A 300 18.66 21.33 3.52
C GLU A 300 17.28 20.77 3.83
N ALA A 301 16.25 21.62 3.72
CA ALA A 301 14.86 21.18 3.73
C ALA A 301 14.45 20.79 2.30
N GLY A 302 13.83 19.62 2.14
CA GLY A 302 13.25 19.22 0.87
C GLY A 302 12.02 20.08 0.52
N SER A 303 11.53 19.95 -0.71
CA SER A 303 10.31 20.64 -1.11
C SER A 303 9.10 19.98 -0.45
N ALA A 304 8.39 20.70 0.41
CA ALA A 304 7.23 20.19 1.14
C ALA A 304 6.17 19.51 0.24
N GLN A 305 5.95 20.00 -0.99
CA GLN A 305 4.99 19.42 -1.92
C GLN A 305 5.40 18.02 -2.43
N ALA A 306 6.66 17.83 -2.80
CA ALA A 306 7.14 16.52 -3.26
C ALA A 306 7.12 15.49 -2.13
N GLU A 307 7.44 15.91 -0.91
CA GLU A 307 7.37 15.08 0.29
C GLU A 307 5.93 14.65 0.60
N ARG A 308 4.96 15.57 0.55
CA ARG A 308 3.52 15.25 0.73
C ARG A 308 3.02 14.24 -0.30
N ALA A 309 3.34 14.46 -1.57
CA ALA A 309 2.96 13.54 -2.64
C ALA A 309 3.59 12.16 -2.46
N GLN A 310 4.84 12.09 -1.98
CA GLN A 310 5.50 10.82 -1.67
C GLN A 310 4.87 10.11 -0.48
N VAL A 311 4.58 10.83 0.62
CA VAL A 311 3.88 10.28 1.80
C VAL A 311 2.52 9.72 1.38
N SER A 312 1.74 10.46 0.58
CA SER A 312 0.43 10.02 0.10
C SER A 312 0.53 8.71 -0.67
N ARG A 313 1.46 8.61 -1.65
CA ARG A 313 1.69 7.38 -2.42
C ARG A 313 2.11 6.19 -1.57
N GLN A 314 2.92 6.42 -0.53
CA GLN A 314 3.34 5.33 0.36
C GLN A 314 2.22 4.87 1.29
N LEU A 315 1.36 5.78 1.76
CA LEU A 315 0.14 5.43 2.50
C LEU A 315 -0.85 4.66 1.63
N GLU A 316 -1.09 5.13 0.41
CA GLU A 316 -1.93 4.45 -0.59
C GLU A 316 -1.44 3.03 -0.82
N ALA A 317 -0.16 2.85 -1.15
CA ALA A 317 0.42 1.52 -1.37
C ALA A 317 0.29 0.60 -0.14
N ALA A 318 0.52 1.12 1.08
CA ALA A 318 0.39 0.34 2.30
C ALA A 318 -1.06 -0.09 2.58
N VAL A 319 -2.04 0.80 2.32
CA VAL A 319 -3.47 0.48 2.50
C VAL A 319 -3.95 -0.50 1.45
N THR A 320 -3.64 -0.30 0.17
CA THR A 320 -3.95 -1.24 -0.92
C THR A 320 -3.37 -2.62 -0.63
N GLU A 321 -2.10 -2.71 -0.24
CA GLU A 321 -1.46 -4.00 0.07
C GLU A 321 -2.11 -4.70 1.28
N ALA A 322 -2.57 -3.95 2.29
CA ALA A 322 -3.28 -4.51 3.44
C ALA A 322 -4.69 -5.00 3.07
N LEU A 323 -5.39 -4.27 2.20
CA LEU A 323 -6.70 -4.66 1.67
C LEU A 323 -6.62 -5.91 0.78
N GLU A 324 -5.59 -6.01 -0.08
CA GLU A 324 -5.33 -7.21 -0.89
C GLU A 324 -5.04 -8.45 -0.04
N ARG A 325 -4.37 -8.26 1.11
CA ARG A 325 -4.18 -9.31 2.13
C ARG A 325 -5.43 -9.61 2.96
N ARG A 326 -6.56 -8.97 2.65
CA ARG A 326 -7.86 -9.13 3.33
C ARG A 326 -7.82 -8.80 4.82
N GLN A 327 -7.01 -7.81 5.20
CA GLN A 327 -7.06 -7.28 6.56
C GLN A 327 -8.36 -6.48 6.76
N SER A 328 -8.96 -6.60 7.95
CA SER A 328 -10.14 -5.81 8.32
C SER A 328 -9.80 -4.32 8.39
N LEU A 329 -10.74 -3.46 7.98
CA LEU A 329 -10.54 -2.00 7.96
C LEU A 329 -10.14 -1.42 9.34
N PRO A 330 -10.73 -1.86 10.48
CA PRO A 330 -10.31 -1.38 11.79
C PRO A 330 -8.87 -1.76 12.15
N ALA A 331 -8.40 -2.94 11.73
CA ALA A 331 -7.02 -3.37 11.96
C ALA A 331 -6.02 -2.51 11.15
N ILE A 332 -6.35 -2.14 9.92
CA ILE A 332 -5.55 -1.22 9.11
C ILE A 332 -5.54 0.17 9.77
N ALA A 333 -6.71 0.66 10.21
CA ALA A 333 -6.83 1.93 10.90
C ALA A 333 -5.95 1.97 12.16
N GLU A 334 -5.95 0.92 12.97
CA GLU A 334 -5.12 0.83 14.18
C GLU A 334 -3.62 0.83 13.86
N GLN A 335 -3.17 0.09 12.84
CA GLN A 335 -1.77 0.13 12.38
C GLN A 335 -1.35 1.54 11.94
N LEU A 336 -2.25 2.27 11.27
CA LEU A 336 -2.00 3.65 10.88
C LEU A 336 -1.95 4.61 12.07
N ARG A 337 -2.74 4.38 13.13
CA ARG A 337 -2.64 5.16 14.39
C ARG A 337 -1.31 4.89 15.09
N GLU A 338 -0.90 3.63 15.23
CA GLU A 338 0.40 3.26 15.80
C GLU A 338 1.57 3.86 15.00
N PHE A 339 1.44 3.90 13.66
CA PHE A 339 2.40 4.59 12.81
C PHE A 339 2.37 6.09 13.03
N ALA A 340 1.19 6.71 13.06
CA ALA A 340 1.03 8.14 13.25
C ALA A 340 1.68 8.62 14.54
N ASP A 341 1.54 7.86 15.64
CA ASP A 341 2.15 8.19 16.93
C ASP A 341 3.68 8.07 16.90
N ARG A 342 4.23 7.11 16.16
CA ARG A 342 5.69 6.97 15.95
C ARG A 342 6.28 7.97 14.95
N ALA A 343 5.46 8.49 14.05
CA ALA A 343 5.86 9.50 13.09
C ALA A 343 5.96 10.91 13.71
N VAL A 344 5.39 11.15 14.90
CA VAL A 344 5.48 12.47 15.55
C VAL A 344 6.94 12.78 15.90
N PRO A 345 7.48 13.95 15.49
CA PRO A 345 8.82 14.37 15.90
C PRO A 345 8.92 14.49 17.42
N VAL A 346 9.98 13.93 18.00
CA VAL A 346 10.19 13.88 19.46
C VAL A 346 10.64 15.25 20.00
N GLY A 347 11.25 16.06 19.14
CA GLY A 347 11.76 17.39 19.45
C GLY A 347 13.26 17.38 19.77
N SER A 348 13.97 18.35 19.20
CA SER A 348 15.44 18.46 19.31
C SER A 348 15.98 18.68 20.74
N ALA A 349 15.19 19.23 21.67
CA ALA A 349 15.61 19.44 23.06
C ALA A 349 15.91 18.13 23.81
N THR A 350 15.28 17.01 23.42
CA THR A 350 15.52 15.68 24.02
C THR A 350 16.97 15.22 23.84
N PHE A 351 17.69 15.79 22.87
CA PHE A 351 19.10 15.47 22.59
C PHE A 351 20.09 16.36 23.35
N LEU A 352 19.65 17.37 24.12
CA LEU A 352 20.53 18.24 24.91
C LEU A 352 21.45 17.47 25.88
N PRO A 353 20.98 16.44 26.61
CA PRO A 353 21.86 15.64 27.47
C PRO A 353 22.97 14.92 26.69
N ARG A 354 22.71 14.52 25.44
CA ARG A 354 23.73 13.88 24.57
C ARG A 354 24.78 14.89 24.12
N VAL A 355 24.41 16.14 23.85
CA VAL A 355 25.37 17.22 23.53
C VAL A 355 26.38 17.40 24.68
N GLU A 356 25.89 17.37 25.93
CA GLU A 356 26.73 17.46 27.14
C GLU A 356 27.60 16.22 27.35
N ALA A 357 27.06 15.02 27.08
CA ALA A 357 27.81 13.78 27.20
C ALA A 357 28.95 13.67 26.17
N VAL A 358 28.73 14.16 24.95
CA VAL A 358 29.72 14.14 23.85
C VAL A 358 30.84 15.15 24.08
N CYS A 359 30.51 16.36 24.52
CA CYS A 359 31.48 17.41 24.81
C CYS A 359 31.32 17.91 26.26
N PRO A 360 31.76 17.12 27.25
CA PRO A 360 31.64 17.48 28.66
C PRO A 360 32.62 18.60 29.02
N ASP A 361 32.32 19.34 30.09
CA ASP A 361 33.12 20.49 30.52
C ASP A 361 34.59 20.14 30.76
N ARG A 362 34.87 18.89 31.21
CA ARG A 362 36.23 18.36 31.35
C ARG A 362 37.09 18.49 30.09
N VAL A 363 36.52 18.31 28.88
CA VAL A 363 37.28 18.42 27.63
C VAL A 363 37.68 19.87 27.38
N LEU A 364 36.80 20.82 27.71
CA LEU A 364 37.09 22.25 27.58
C LEU A 364 38.09 22.72 28.66
N ASP A 365 37.98 22.18 29.87
CA ASP A 365 38.86 22.49 30.99
C ASP A 365 40.27 21.94 30.79
N GLU A 366 40.42 20.73 30.24
CA GLU A 366 41.72 20.14 29.89
C GLU A 366 42.45 20.96 28.82
N LEU A 367 41.72 21.52 27.85
CA LEU A 367 42.29 22.46 26.87
C LEU A 367 42.68 23.80 27.49
N ALA A 368 41.92 24.28 28.48
CA ALA A 368 42.21 25.52 29.20
C ALA A 368 43.43 25.38 30.13
N ARG A 369 43.60 24.20 30.74
CA ARG A 369 44.62 23.89 31.74
C ARG A 369 45.27 22.54 31.43
N PRO A 370 46.15 22.48 30.40
CA PRO A 370 46.81 21.23 30.05
C PRO A 370 47.65 20.71 31.23
N ALA A 371 47.81 19.38 31.29
CA ALA A 371 48.60 18.72 32.32
C ALA A 371 50.00 19.34 32.46
N ALA A 372 50.58 19.28 33.66
CA ALA A 372 51.92 19.81 33.89
C ALA A 372 52.97 19.13 32.99
N PHE A 373 53.90 19.93 32.46
CA PHE A 373 54.98 19.44 31.60
C PHE A 373 55.90 18.48 32.38
N PRO A 374 56.14 17.24 31.89
CA PRO A 374 56.81 16.19 32.64
C PRO A 374 58.34 16.30 32.63
N LEU A 375 58.89 17.49 32.89
CA LEU A 375 60.32 17.66 33.08
C LEU A 375 60.70 17.20 34.49
N ARG A 376 60.86 15.90 34.68
CA ARG A 376 61.24 15.29 35.96
C ARG A 376 62.72 15.55 36.27
N PRO A 377 63.09 15.79 37.55
CA PRO A 377 64.49 15.83 37.97
C PRO A 377 65.10 14.44 37.79
N LEU A 378 65.80 14.22 36.68
CA LEU A 378 66.39 12.92 36.38
C LEU A 378 67.79 12.84 37.01
N TRP A 379 67.95 11.99 38.02
CA TRP A 379 69.25 11.49 38.50
C TRP A 379 70.19 11.08 37.34
N PRO A 380 69.71 10.45 36.24
CA PRO A 380 70.52 10.21 35.04
C PRO A 380 71.14 11.47 34.41
N ALA A 381 70.45 12.61 34.42
CA ALA A 381 70.97 13.86 33.86
C ALA A 381 72.08 14.47 34.76
N MET A 382 71.99 14.26 36.06
CA MET A 382 73.06 14.60 37.00
C MET A 382 74.27 13.69 36.81
N LEU A 383 74.05 12.38 36.60
CA LEU A 383 75.10 11.42 36.27
C LEU A 383 75.78 11.73 34.93
N THR A 384 75.03 12.18 33.91
CA THR A 384 75.64 12.59 32.63
C THR A 384 76.51 13.82 32.79
N ALA A 385 76.13 14.79 33.63
CA ALA A 385 76.99 15.92 33.95
C ALA A 385 78.26 15.45 34.69
N GLY A 386 78.08 14.59 35.70
CA GLY A 386 79.17 14.02 36.49
C GLY A 386 80.12 13.11 35.69
N LEU A 387 79.69 12.55 34.55
CA LEU A 387 80.50 11.65 33.71
C LEU A 387 81.11 12.36 32.49
N LEU A 388 80.40 13.32 31.87
CA LEU A 388 80.87 14.01 30.65
C LEU A 388 81.80 15.18 30.95
N VAL A 389 81.56 15.91 32.04
CA VAL A 389 82.45 17.00 32.48
C VAL A 389 83.88 16.51 32.76
N PRO A 390 84.12 15.39 33.51
CA PRO A 390 85.47 14.88 33.77
C PRO A 390 86.26 14.56 32.49
N LEU A 391 85.60 13.94 31.51
CA LEU A 391 86.23 13.57 30.23
C LEU A 391 86.74 14.77 29.44
N LEU A 392 86.07 15.93 29.58
CA LEU A 392 86.50 17.19 28.98
C LEU A 392 87.51 17.96 29.85
N THR A 393 87.55 17.69 31.15
CA THR A 393 88.56 18.27 32.06
C THR A 393 89.91 17.58 31.91
N ALA A 394 89.93 16.31 31.50
CA ALA A 394 91.14 15.54 31.20
C ALA A 394 91.76 15.84 29.81
N PHE A 395 91.11 16.68 29.00
CA PHE A 395 91.60 17.14 27.71
C PHE A 395 92.80 18.12 27.87
N PRO A 396 93.69 18.33 26.87
CA PRO A 396 94.93 19.13 27.03
C PRO A 396 94.74 20.58 27.47
N PHE A 397 93.52 21.13 27.35
CA PHE A 397 93.15 22.46 27.86
C PHE A 397 92.64 22.45 29.32
N GLY A 398 92.68 21.29 29.98
CA GLY A 398 92.57 21.09 31.42
C GLY A 398 91.30 21.66 32.08
N PRO A 399 91.42 22.28 33.27
CA PRO A 399 90.28 22.77 34.05
C PRO A 399 89.43 23.82 33.33
N VAL A 400 90.00 24.55 32.35
CA VAL A 400 89.27 25.55 31.56
C VAL A 400 88.21 24.88 30.68
N ALA A 401 88.55 23.77 30.03
CA ALA A 401 87.61 23.02 29.19
C ALA A 401 86.48 22.37 30.01
N GLY A 402 86.78 21.81 31.17
CA GLY A 402 85.76 21.29 32.09
C GLY A 402 84.87 22.38 32.69
N GLY A 403 85.43 23.54 33.03
CA GLY A 403 84.67 24.70 33.48
C GLY A 403 83.71 25.23 32.40
N ALA A 404 84.18 25.34 31.15
CA ALA A 404 83.34 25.70 30.02
C ALA A 404 82.23 24.65 29.78
N ALA A 405 82.54 23.35 29.86
CA ALA A 405 81.56 22.27 29.74
C ALA A 405 80.50 22.32 30.84
N ALA A 406 80.90 22.55 32.09
CA ALA A 406 79.99 22.72 33.22
C ALA A 406 79.08 23.94 33.04
N ALA A 407 79.62 25.07 32.57
CA ALA A 407 78.85 26.27 32.26
C ALA A 407 77.85 26.03 31.13
N VAL A 408 78.26 25.35 30.04
CA VAL A 408 77.38 24.97 28.92
C VAL A 408 76.26 24.04 29.39
N TRP A 409 76.57 23.05 30.22
CA TRP A 409 75.56 22.15 30.79
C TRP A 409 74.56 22.90 31.68
N LEU A 410 75.04 23.74 32.60
CA LEU A 410 74.19 24.54 33.49
C LEU A 410 73.33 25.52 32.71
N LEU A 411 73.89 26.17 31.69
CA LEU A 411 73.16 27.04 30.78
C LEU A 411 72.08 26.25 30.02
N ALA A 412 72.39 25.05 29.52
CA ALA A 412 71.43 24.19 28.84
C ALA A 412 70.27 23.78 29.78
N VAL A 413 70.57 23.35 30.99
CA VAL A 413 69.62 22.97 32.05
C VAL A 413 68.75 24.16 32.47
N TRP A 414 69.36 25.33 32.68
CA TRP A 414 68.65 26.56 33.04
C TRP A 414 67.72 27.03 31.91
N LEU A 415 68.20 27.01 30.66
CA LEU A 415 67.39 27.34 29.49
C LEU A 415 66.25 26.35 29.24
N LEU A 416 66.48 25.05 29.47
CA LEU A 416 65.41 24.03 29.39
C LEU A 416 64.32 24.32 30.41
N ARG A 417 64.70 24.61 31.67
CA ARG A 417 63.73 24.90 32.72
C ARG A 417 63.00 26.22 32.50
N ALA A 418 63.69 27.27 32.07
CA ALA A 418 63.10 28.58 31.75
C ALA A 418 62.10 28.53 30.59
N ARG A 419 62.15 27.45 29.79
CA ARG A 419 61.27 27.20 28.63
C ARG A 419 60.13 26.23 28.94
N VAL A 420 60.04 25.70 30.17
CA VAL A 420 58.94 24.82 30.57
C VAL A 420 57.59 25.55 30.39
N PRO A 421 56.65 24.97 29.63
CA PRO A 421 55.31 25.53 29.48
C PRO A 421 54.56 25.49 30.81
N VAL A 422 53.90 26.59 31.14
CA VAL A 422 53.01 26.75 32.31
C VAL A 422 51.71 27.43 31.84
N PRO A 423 50.58 27.31 32.56
CA PRO A 423 49.26 27.77 32.09
C PRO A 423 49.17 29.23 31.60
N ARG A 424 50.14 30.09 31.96
CA ARG A 424 50.23 31.50 31.51
C ARG A 424 51.49 31.81 30.69
N GLY A 425 52.06 30.82 30.00
CA GLY A 425 53.20 30.97 29.11
C GLY A 425 54.38 30.08 29.48
N ARG A 426 55.48 30.68 29.96
CA ARG A 426 56.70 29.96 30.34
C ARG A 426 57.13 30.34 31.75
N THR A 427 57.83 29.44 32.43
CA THR A 427 58.41 29.69 33.76
C THR A 427 59.26 30.97 33.80
N GLY A 428 60.05 31.23 32.74
CA GLY A 428 60.94 32.38 32.64
C GLY A 428 62.27 32.19 33.35
N LEU A 429 63.27 33.03 33.03
CA LEU A 429 64.65 32.88 33.52
C LEU A 429 64.75 33.07 35.04
N ALA A 430 64.04 34.06 35.59
CA ALA A 430 64.09 34.40 37.02
C ALA A 430 63.57 33.26 37.92
N ARG A 431 62.49 32.59 37.51
CA ARG A 431 61.88 31.47 38.28
C ARG A 431 62.51 30.11 37.98
N ALA A 432 63.38 30.03 36.97
CA ALA A 432 64.12 28.82 36.65
C ALA A 432 65.33 28.61 37.59
N ALA A 433 65.83 29.67 38.21
CA ALA A 433 66.84 29.59 39.25
C ALA A 433 66.21 28.98 40.51
N GLY A 434 66.71 27.82 40.95
CA GLY A 434 66.18 27.11 42.11
C GLY A 434 67.09 25.96 42.53
N PRO A 435 66.71 25.18 43.56
CA PRO A 435 67.56 24.14 44.17
C PRO A 435 68.04 23.08 43.16
N TRP A 436 67.31 22.93 42.07
CA TRP A 436 67.65 22.03 40.98
C TRP A 436 68.92 22.43 40.19
N LEU A 437 69.16 23.73 39.98
CA LEU A 437 70.40 24.19 39.36
C LEU A 437 71.60 23.99 40.29
N LEU A 438 71.40 24.16 41.60
CA LEU A 438 72.43 23.91 42.60
C LEU A 438 72.85 22.44 42.61
N ALA A 439 71.89 21.52 42.45
CA ALA A 439 72.19 20.09 42.34
C ALA A 439 73.03 19.77 41.09
N HIS A 440 72.70 20.35 39.93
CA HIS A 440 73.52 20.20 38.71
C HIS A 440 74.89 20.87 38.83
N LEU A 441 74.98 22.01 39.53
CA LEU A 441 76.25 22.69 39.78
C LEU A 441 77.16 21.81 40.65
N ALA A 442 76.62 21.23 41.72
CA ALA A 442 77.34 20.31 42.59
C ALA A 442 77.81 19.06 41.83
N ALA A 443 76.95 18.46 40.99
CA ALA A 443 77.31 17.31 40.16
C ALA A 443 78.40 17.64 39.12
N SER A 444 78.31 18.80 38.44
CA SER A 444 79.32 19.25 37.50
C SER A 444 80.65 19.58 38.19
N ALA A 445 80.62 20.18 39.39
CA ALA A 445 81.81 20.48 40.18
C ALA A 445 82.52 19.20 40.66
N ALA A 446 81.76 18.22 41.16
CA ALA A 446 82.29 16.91 41.54
C ALA A 446 82.89 16.17 40.32
N GLY A 447 82.21 16.22 39.17
CA GLY A 447 82.72 15.67 37.91
C GLY A 447 84.01 16.33 37.43
N ALA A 448 84.10 17.67 37.50
CA ALA A 448 85.31 18.41 37.14
C ALA A 448 86.51 18.04 38.03
N ALA A 449 86.29 17.91 39.35
CA ALA A 449 87.32 17.47 40.28
C ALA A 449 87.83 16.06 39.95
N ALA A 450 86.93 15.11 39.66
CA ALA A 450 87.30 13.77 39.23
C ALA A 450 88.10 13.74 37.90
N GLY A 451 87.78 14.66 36.98
CA GLY A 451 88.47 14.77 35.68
C GLY A 451 89.94 15.18 35.81
N VAL A 452 90.25 16.07 36.77
CA VAL A 452 91.63 16.48 37.07
C VAL A 452 92.47 15.29 37.54
N PHE A 453 91.90 14.39 38.35
CA PHE A 453 92.59 13.17 38.79
C PHE A 453 92.81 12.18 37.64
N LEU A 454 91.84 12.03 36.74
CA LEU A 454 91.94 11.12 35.57
C LEU A 454 92.97 11.60 34.53
N ALA A 455 93.16 12.91 34.39
CA ALA A 455 94.11 13.51 33.45
C ALA A 455 95.57 13.11 33.72
N ALA A 456 95.91 12.81 34.97
CA ALA A 456 97.27 12.49 35.39
C ALA A 456 97.76 11.10 34.93
N GLY A 457 96.85 10.21 34.49
CA GLY A 457 97.15 8.79 34.25
C GLY A 457 97.30 8.35 32.79
N LEU A 458 96.99 9.20 31.79
CA LEU A 458 96.91 8.78 30.38
C LEU A 458 97.49 9.82 29.39
N PRO A 459 98.08 9.39 28.25
CA PRO A 459 98.57 10.28 27.20
C PRO A 459 97.48 11.16 26.56
N ALA A 460 97.82 12.43 26.26
CA ALA A 460 96.94 13.43 25.67
C ALA A 460 96.18 12.96 24.40
N LEU A 461 96.81 12.12 23.57
CA LEU A 461 96.23 11.68 22.30
C LEU A 461 94.99 10.77 22.46
N LEU A 462 94.90 10.02 23.57
CA LEU A 462 93.77 9.13 23.83
C LEU A 462 92.49 9.88 24.23
N TRP A 463 92.61 11.17 24.58
CA TRP A 463 91.48 11.97 25.05
C TRP A 463 90.68 12.66 23.95
N TYR A 464 91.19 12.75 22.70
CA TYR A 464 90.48 13.46 21.60
C TYR A 464 89.13 12.83 21.24
N VAL A 465 89.06 11.50 21.11
CA VAL A 465 87.82 10.78 20.79
C VAL A 465 86.78 10.88 21.91
N PRO A 466 87.08 10.57 23.19
CA PRO A 466 86.10 10.70 24.27
C PRO A 466 85.73 12.16 24.55
N ALA A 467 86.64 13.12 24.37
CA ALA A 467 86.31 14.55 24.50
C ALA A 467 85.35 15.01 23.39
N GLY A 468 85.61 14.63 22.13
CA GLY A 468 84.69 14.92 21.02
C GLY A 468 83.31 14.31 21.23
N LEU A 469 83.25 13.05 21.68
CA LEU A 469 82.01 12.37 22.03
C LEU A 469 81.30 13.04 23.21
N ALA A 470 82.04 13.45 24.25
CA ALA A 470 81.47 14.13 25.41
C ALA A 470 80.89 15.51 25.06
N ALA A 471 81.58 16.28 24.22
CA ALA A 471 81.08 17.55 23.70
C ALA A 471 79.79 17.36 22.87
N LEU A 472 79.74 16.32 22.01
CA LEU A 472 78.53 15.97 21.28
C LEU A 472 77.37 15.58 22.22
N LEU A 473 77.62 14.69 23.19
CA LEU A 473 76.63 14.22 24.14
C LEU A 473 76.08 15.34 25.05
N LEU A 474 76.91 16.31 25.46
CA LEU A 474 76.47 17.49 26.22
C LEU A 474 75.43 18.32 25.47
N THR A 475 75.42 18.28 24.14
CA THR A 475 74.41 18.99 23.32
C THR A 475 73.20 18.10 22.98
N VAL A 476 73.44 16.82 22.69
CA VAL A 476 72.40 15.86 22.25
C VAL A 476 71.53 15.39 23.40
N ILE A 477 72.08 15.15 24.59
CA ILE A 477 71.29 14.62 25.74
C ILE A 477 70.20 15.61 26.19
N PRO A 478 70.49 16.91 26.43
CA PRO A 478 69.44 17.90 26.74
C PRO A 478 68.38 17.99 25.63
N ALA A 479 68.80 17.78 24.37
CA ALA A 479 67.89 17.78 23.24
C ALA A 479 66.92 16.59 23.24
N LEU A 480 67.46 15.38 23.41
CA LEU A 480 66.69 14.14 23.49
C LEU A 480 65.79 14.12 24.72
N TRP A 481 66.29 14.63 25.84
CA TRP A 481 65.53 14.73 27.07
C TRP A 481 64.32 15.67 26.89
N TRP A 482 64.52 16.85 26.32
CA TRP A 482 63.43 17.74 25.95
C TRP A 482 62.46 17.10 24.96
N ALA A 483 62.97 16.48 23.89
CA ALA A 483 62.12 15.83 22.88
C ALA A 483 61.31 14.67 23.47
N LYS A 484 61.83 13.94 24.45
CA LYS A 484 61.09 12.91 25.19
C LYS A 484 60.03 13.55 26.08
N ALA A 485 60.38 14.55 26.89
CA ALA A 485 59.42 15.25 27.76
C ALA A 485 58.30 15.93 26.95
N ALA A 486 58.63 16.53 25.81
CA ALA A 486 57.67 17.15 24.90
C ALA A 486 56.75 16.12 24.24
N ARG A 487 57.26 14.96 23.82
CA ARG A 487 56.43 13.85 23.30
C ARG A 487 55.53 13.26 24.39
N ASP A 488 56.07 13.06 25.59
CA ASP A 488 55.30 12.57 26.74
C ASP A 488 54.20 13.57 27.14
N TRP A 489 54.50 14.85 27.07
CA TRP A 489 53.52 15.91 27.30
C TRP A 489 52.47 15.98 26.19
N ALA A 490 52.88 15.91 24.91
CA ALA A 490 51.96 15.88 23.78
C ALA A 490 50.99 14.70 23.86
N ARG A 491 51.43 13.53 24.37
CA ARG A 491 50.54 12.40 24.65
C ARG A 491 49.54 12.64 25.79
N ARG A 492 49.83 13.55 26.71
CA ARG A 492 48.93 13.94 27.82
C ARG A 492 48.01 15.11 27.46
N VAL A 493 48.40 15.93 26.49
CA VAL A 493 47.53 16.96 25.90
C VAL A 493 46.66 16.25 24.87
N GLU A 494 45.53 15.69 25.30
CA GLU A 494 44.64 14.88 24.45
C GLU A 494 43.85 15.72 23.43
N THR A 495 44.54 16.30 22.43
CA THR A 495 43.91 16.96 21.27
C THR A 495 42.94 16.04 20.54
N GLY A 496 43.21 14.72 20.55
CA GLY A 496 42.30 13.71 20.02
C GLY A 496 40.97 13.60 20.77
N ALA A 497 40.88 13.98 22.05
CA ALA A 497 39.59 14.06 22.74
C ALA A 497 38.73 15.20 22.18
N ALA A 498 39.35 16.34 21.88
CA ALA A 498 38.68 17.48 21.25
C ALA A 498 38.25 17.17 19.80
N GLU A 499 39.09 16.47 19.03
CA GLU A 499 38.76 16.00 17.68
C GLU A 499 37.56 15.05 17.69
N ARG A 500 37.59 14.03 18.56
CA ARG A 500 36.47 13.10 18.75
C ARG A 500 35.20 13.82 19.18
N ALA A 501 35.30 14.78 20.10
CA ALA A 501 34.16 15.59 20.54
C ALA A 501 33.58 16.42 19.38
N ALA A 502 34.41 17.08 18.58
CA ALA A 502 33.95 17.85 17.41
C ALA A 502 33.26 16.94 16.38
N ALA A 503 33.88 15.81 16.02
CA ALA A 503 33.30 14.85 15.08
C ALA A 503 31.97 14.24 15.58
N ALA A 504 31.89 13.90 16.87
CA ALA A 504 30.68 13.38 17.47
C ALA A 504 29.57 14.44 17.61
N LEU A 505 29.91 15.71 17.87
CA LEU A 505 28.96 16.81 17.83
C LEU A 505 28.41 17.03 16.42
N LEU A 506 29.26 16.94 15.38
CA LEU A 506 28.81 17.02 13.98
C LEU A 506 27.89 15.85 13.61
N ALA A 507 28.24 14.62 14.01
CA ALA A 507 27.42 13.45 13.77
C ALA A 507 26.05 13.55 14.47
N LEU A 508 26.03 13.99 15.73
CA LEU A 508 24.79 14.23 16.48
C LEU A 508 23.96 15.34 15.81
N ALA A 509 24.59 16.42 15.36
CA ALA A 509 23.92 17.50 14.66
C ALA A 509 23.31 17.03 13.33
N ALA A 510 24.01 16.21 12.56
CA ALA A 510 23.50 15.64 11.32
C ALA A 510 22.30 14.71 11.56
N GLN A 511 22.38 13.87 12.60
CA GLN A 511 21.28 12.99 12.99
C GLN A 511 20.03 13.82 13.36
N VAL A 512 20.17 14.79 14.27
CA VAL A 512 19.05 15.64 14.70
C VAL A 512 18.54 16.51 13.55
N ALA A 513 19.43 17.01 12.68
CA ALA A 513 19.03 17.76 11.50
C ALA A 513 18.18 16.92 10.56
N TYR A 514 18.49 15.64 10.37
CA TYR A 514 17.64 14.77 9.57
C TYR A 514 16.32 14.44 10.26
N ASP A 515 16.41 13.91 11.49
CA ASP A 515 15.28 13.34 12.21
C ASP A 515 14.26 14.41 12.64
N GLU A 516 14.73 15.56 13.12
CA GLU A 516 13.88 16.54 13.79
C GLU A 516 13.67 17.83 13.00
N TRP A 517 14.51 18.12 12.00
CA TRP A 517 14.46 19.39 11.26
C TRP A 517 14.07 19.23 9.79
N ALA A 518 14.85 18.48 9.01
CA ALA A 518 14.63 18.28 7.58
C ALA A 518 13.35 17.48 7.33
N MET A 519 13.17 16.35 8.01
CA MET A 519 11.98 15.51 7.86
C MET A 519 10.79 15.99 8.71
N ARG A 520 10.89 17.13 9.40
CA ARG A 520 9.87 17.58 10.35
C ARG A 520 8.50 17.75 9.71
N GLU A 521 8.45 18.42 8.56
CA GLU A 521 7.20 18.65 7.82
C GLU A 521 6.67 17.35 7.26
N ALA A 522 7.51 16.53 6.62
CA ALA A 522 7.13 15.20 6.14
C ALA A 522 6.58 14.29 7.25
N ARG A 523 7.21 14.26 8.43
CA ARG A 523 6.81 13.43 9.59
C ARG A 523 5.50 13.90 10.22
N ARG A 524 5.34 15.20 10.41
CA ARG A 524 4.06 15.79 10.85
C ARG A 524 2.95 15.48 9.86
N TYR A 525 3.23 15.72 8.59
CA TYR A 525 2.30 15.44 7.50
C TYR A 525 1.93 13.95 7.45
N ALA A 526 2.90 13.05 7.58
CA ALA A 526 2.65 11.60 7.61
C ALA A 526 1.81 11.20 8.82
N SER A 527 2.05 11.79 9.99
CA SER A 527 1.23 11.58 11.19
C SER A 527 -0.22 12.05 10.99
N ASP A 528 -0.42 13.26 10.48
CA ASP A 528 -1.75 13.85 10.24
C ASP A 528 -2.50 13.11 9.12
N ALA A 529 -1.81 12.76 8.04
CA ALA A 529 -2.36 11.97 6.94
C ALA A 529 -2.73 10.56 7.40
N ALA A 530 -1.87 9.88 8.16
CA ALA A 530 -2.18 8.55 8.70
C ALA A 530 -3.37 8.58 9.67
N ARG A 531 -3.47 9.59 10.54
CA ARG A 531 -4.67 9.78 11.39
C ARG A 531 -5.92 10.01 10.55
N THR A 532 -5.83 10.87 9.54
CA THR A 532 -6.96 11.16 8.65
C THR A 532 -7.41 9.90 7.91
N VAL A 533 -6.49 9.15 7.31
CA VAL A 533 -6.79 7.89 6.62
C VAL A 533 -7.35 6.86 7.59
N SER A 534 -6.81 6.73 8.80
CA SER A 534 -7.37 5.82 9.82
C SER A 534 -8.83 6.14 10.14
N TRP A 535 -9.16 7.42 10.30
CA TRP A 535 -10.53 7.87 10.53
C TRP A 535 -11.42 7.63 9.30
N VAL A 536 -10.93 7.85 8.08
CA VAL A 536 -11.67 7.53 6.84
C VAL A 536 -11.97 6.03 6.76
N LEU A 537 -11.02 5.16 7.11
CA LEU A 537 -11.22 3.71 7.14
C LEU A 537 -12.28 3.30 8.18
N ASP A 538 -12.31 3.95 9.35
CA ASP A 538 -13.39 3.74 10.32
C ASP A 538 -14.76 4.14 9.74
N GLN A 539 -14.84 5.24 8.98
CA GLN A 539 -16.08 5.67 8.30
C GLN A 539 -16.51 4.65 7.24
N CYS A 540 -15.56 4.08 6.47
CA CYS A 540 -15.86 3.00 5.54
C CYS A 540 -16.40 1.76 6.27
N ALA A 541 -15.80 1.37 7.39
CA ALA A 541 -16.27 0.24 8.19
C ALA A 541 -17.68 0.48 8.77
N ALA A 542 -17.94 1.68 9.28
CA ALA A 542 -19.27 2.09 9.74
C ALA A 542 -20.29 2.03 8.60
N ARG A 543 -19.94 2.50 7.41
CA ARG A 543 -20.83 2.48 6.24
C ARG A 543 -21.11 1.06 5.75
N LEU A 544 -20.12 0.17 5.73
CA LEU A 544 -20.35 -1.25 5.42
C LEU A 544 -21.29 -1.90 6.45
N THR A 545 -21.15 -1.56 7.73
CA THR A 545 -22.01 -2.06 8.80
C THR A 545 -23.46 -1.55 8.65
N GLU A 546 -23.64 -0.27 8.31
CA GLU A 546 -24.95 0.31 7.99
C GLU A 546 -25.59 -0.38 6.77
N HIS A 547 -24.79 -0.64 5.74
CA HIS A 547 -25.22 -1.38 4.55
C HIS A 547 -25.69 -2.79 4.89
N ALA A 548 -24.94 -3.52 5.73
CA ALA A 548 -25.33 -4.84 6.22
C ALA A 548 -26.65 -4.82 6.98
N ALA A 549 -26.95 -3.77 7.76
CA ALA A 549 -28.23 -3.63 8.45
C ALA A 549 -29.43 -3.47 7.48
N GLY A 550 -29.19 -2.95 6.27
CA GLY A 550 -30.18 -2.87 5.20
C GLY A 550 -30.47 -4.20 4.50
N LEU A 551 -29.54 -5.17 4.58
CA LEU A 551 -29.71 -6.51 4.02
C LEU A 551 -30.64 -7.32 4.93
N ARG A 552 -31.91 -7.50 4.52
CA ARG A 552 -32.86 -8.34 5.27
C ARG A 552 -32.63 -9.82 4.94
N PRO A 553 -32.29 -10.68 5.90
CA PRO A 553 -32.42 -12.12 5.69
C PRO A 553 -33.91 -12.46 5.57
N LEU A 554 -34.30 -13.08 4.45
CA LEU A 554 -35.64 -13.63 4.29
C LEU A 554 -35.80 -14.79 5.26
N ARG A 555 -36.23 -14.54 6.50
CA ARG A 555 -36.65 -15.60 7.41
C ARG A 555 -37.93 -16.23 6.88
N GLY A 556 -37.80 -17.30 6.10
CA GLY A 556 -38.94 -18.02 5.54
C GLY A 556 -38.57 -19.32 4.86
N ARG A 557 -38.83 -20.44 5.56
CA ARG A 557 -38.77 -21.84 5.10
C ARG A 557 -37.38 -22.39 4.80
N SER A 558 -36.76 -22.94 5.84
CA SER A 558 -35.81 -24.05 5.76
C SER A 558 -36.47 -25.28 5.12
N GLY A 559 -36.67 -25.25 3.80
CA GLY A 559 -37.07 -26.37 2.99
C GLY A 559 -35.88 -26.82 2.16
N GLY A 560 -35.10 -27.78 2.67
CA GLY A 560 -34.11 -28.52 1.86
C GLY A 560 -32.65 -28.15 2.06
N ALA A 561 -32.15 -28.11 3.30
CA ALA A 561 -30.73 -28.03 3.63
C ALA A 561 -29.93 -29.31 3.29
N ARG A 562 -30.12 -29.90 2.10
CA ARG A 562 -29.35 -31.06 1.62
C ARG A 562 -28.66 -30.89 0.27
N GLY A 563 -28.71 -29.70 -0.36
CA GLY A 563 -27.98 -29.41 -1.61
C GLY A 563 -26.83 -28.38 -1.50
N VAL A 564 -26.73 -27.64 -0.39
CA VAL A 564 -25.95 -26.37 -0.32
C VAL A 564 -24.44 -26.57 -0.09
N GLN A 565 -23.98 -27.78 0.26
CA GLN A 565 -22.56 -28.00 0.59
C GLN A 565 -21.59 -28.09 -0.62
N GLY A 566 -22.08 -28.03 -1.87
CA GLY A 566 -21.24 -28.20 -3.07
C GLY A 566 -20.86 -26.94 -3.84
N HIS A 567 -21.65 -25.85 -3.77
CA HIS A 567 -21.60 -24.75 -4.76
C HIS A 567 -21.10 -23.40 -4.20
N GLY A 568 -20.76 -23.32 -2.90
CA GLY A 568 -20.31 -22.08 -2.24
C GLY A 568 -18.81 -21.76 -2.34
N GLY A 569 -18.00 -22.67 -2.90
CA GLY A 569 -16.56 -22.47 -3.06
C GLY A 569 -16.27 -21.31 -4.03
N GLY A 570 -15.68 -20.22 -3.51
CA GLY A 570 -15.33 -19.03 -4.28
C GLY A 570 -16.32 -17.86 -4.19
N LEU A 571 -17.56 -18.07 -3.69
CA LEU A 571 -18.54 -16.98 -3.56
C LEU A 571 -18.08 -15.92 -2.55
N ALA A 572 -17.63 -16.37 -1.38
CA ALA A 572 -17.10 -15.48 -0.35
C ALA A 572 -15.86 -14.71 -0.85
N ASP A 573 -15.00 -15.36 -1.64
CA ASP A 573 -13.81 -14.72 -2.22
C ASP A 573 -14.18 -13.64 -3.25
N VAL A 574 -15.18 -13.90 -4.11
CA VAL A 574 -15.69 -12.93 -5.08
C VAL A 574 -16.32 -11.73 -4.37
N VAL A 575 -17.19 -11.97 -3.40
CA VAL A 575 -17.84 -10.89 -2.62
C VAL A 575 -16.82 -10.10 -1.82
N THR A 576 -15.80 -10.77 -1.25
CA THR A 576 -14.69 -10.08 -0.56
C THR A 576 -13.91 -9.20 -1.51
N GLY A 577 -13.54 -9.73 -2.69
CA GLY A 577 -12.84 -8.96 -3.72
C GLY A 577 -13.63 -7.75 -4.19
N ASP A 578 -14.93 -7.92 -4.46
CA ASP A 578 -15.81 -6.82 -4.88
C ASP A 578 -15.93 -5.74 -3.80
N LEU A 579 -16.08 -6.11 -2.52
CA LEU A 579 -16.18 -5.14 -1.43
C LEU A 579 -14.84 -4.44 -1.15
N VAL A 580 -13.72 -5.13 -1.30
CA VAL A 580 -12.39 -4.53 -1.22
C VAL A 580 -12.18 -3.52 -2.36
N ASP A 581 -12.48 -3.91 -3.60
CA ASP A 581 -12.38 -3.03 -4.77
C ASP A 581 -13.32 -1.81 -4.62
N ALA A 582 -14.51 -1.98 -4.02
CA ALA A 582 -15.42 -0.87 -3.72
C ALA A 582 -14.81 0.13 -2.72
N VAL A 583 -14.14 -0.35 -1.67
CA VAL A 583 -13.44 0.51 -0.69
C VAL A 583 -12.25 1.21 -1.34
N GLU A 584 -11.43 0.50 -2.11
CA GLU A 584 -10.31 1.09 -2.86
C GLU A 584 -10.79 2.18 -3.81
N LYS A 585 -11.87 1.91 -4.56
CA LYS A 585 -12.46 2.87 -5.49
C LYS A 585 -12.98 4.12 -4.77
N ALA A 586 -13.58 3.95 -3.59
CA ALA A 586 -14.05 5.07 -2.78
C ALA A 586 -12.89 5.92 -2.23
N LEU A 587 -11.72 5.32 -1.97
CA LEU A 587 -10.53 6.01 -1.45
C LEU A 587 -9.72 6.75 -2.53
N GLU A 588 -9.82 6.36 -3.80
CA GLU A 588 -9.05 6.94 -4.92
C GLU A 588 -9.02 8.49 -4.94
N PRO A 589 -10.15 9.21 -4.78
CA PRO A 589 -10.14 10.68 -4.76
C PRO A 589 -9.43 11.27 -3.53
N ALA A 590 -9.38 10.52 -2.41
CA ALA A 590 -8.74 10.97 -1.19
C ALA A 590 -7.21 11.03 -1.35
N TRP A 591 -6.60 10.11 -2.11
CA TRP A 591 -5.14 10.07 -2.30
C TRP A 591 -4.60 11.29 -3.04
N SER A 592 -5.33 11.79 -4.04
CA SER A 592 -4.96 13.02 -4.74
C SER A 592 -5.06 14.24 -3.81
N ARG A 593 -6.14 14.34 -3.04
CA ARG A 593 -6.36 15.46 -2.11
C ARG A 593 -5.34 15.47 -0.96
N LEU A 594 -4.95 14.29 -0.48
CA LEU A 594 -3.82 14.12 0.42
C LEU A 594 -2.49 14.48 -0.28
N GLY A 595 -2.29 14.17 -1.56
CA GLY A 595 -1.13 14.67 -2.30
C GLY A 595 -1.01 16.20 -2.28
N ASP A 596 -2.15 16.90 -2.30
CA ASP A 596 -2.25 18.36 -2.26
C ASP A 596 -2.27 18.95 -0.83
N GLY A 597 -2.30 18.11 0.21
CA GLY A 597 -2.34 18.53 1.61
C GLY A 597 -3.71 18.98 2.13
N THR A 598 -4.80 18.53 1.51
CA THR A 598 -6.18 18.88 1.89
C THR A 598 -6.85 17.75 2.67
N PHE A 599 -7.14 17.98 3.96
CA PHE A 599 -7.75 16.97 4.84
C PHE A 599 -9.26 17.14 5.04
N GLN A 600 -9.80 18.35 4.82
CA GLN A 600 -11.15 18.71 5.24
C GLN A 600 -12.23 17.94 4.46
N GLY A 601 -13.18 17.33 5.17
CA GLY A 601 -14.34 16.64 4.58
C GLY A 601 -14.00 15.37 3.79
N LEU A 602 -12.80 14.79 3.97
CA LEU A 602 -12.41 13.57 3.27
C LEU A 602 -13.30 12.37 3.65
N GLY A 603 -13.56 12.15 4.94
CA GLY A 603 -14.37 11.01 5.37
C GLY A 603 -15.82 11.10 4.95
N ASP A 604 -16.42 12.28 4.97
CA ASP A 604 -17.78 12.48 4.45
C ASP A 604 -17.85 12.18 2.95
N SER A 605 -16.87 12.68 2.18
CA SER A 605 -16.77 12.44 0.74
C SER A 605 -16.59 10.96 0.40
N VAL A 606 -15.68 10.26 1.10
CA VAL A 606 -15.43 8.83 0.88
C VAL A 606 -16.63 7.98 1.33
N SER A 607 -17.22 8.30 2.49
CA SER A 607 -18.41 7.59 3.00
C SER A 607 -19.63 7.75 2.08
N HIS A 608 -19.81 8.93 1.47
CA HIS A 608 -20.85 9.15 0.47
C HIS A 608 -20.58 8.38 -0.83
N GLY A 609 -19.35 8.46 -1.35
CA GLY A 609 -18.95 7.71 -2.54
C GLY A 609 -19.08 6.20 -2.37
N LEU A 610 -18.69 5.66 -1.21
CA LEU A 610 -18.88 4.24 -0.90
C LEU A 610 -20.36 3.85 -0.87
N ALA A 611 -21.24 4.70 -0.33
CA ALA A 611 -22.69 4.44 -0.35
C ALA A 611 -23.29 4.45 -1.76
N GLU A 612 -22.77 5.23 -2.69
CA GLU A 612 -23.12 5.16 -4.11
C GLU A 612 -22.66 3.85 -4.75
N ILE A 613 -21.39 3.48 -4.55
CA ILE A 613 -20.82 2.25 -5.09
C ILE A 613 -21.55 1.01 -4.57
N LEU A 614 -21.92 0.97 -3.29
CA LEU A 614 -22.66 -0.15 -2.70
C LEU A 614 -24.09 -0.26 -3.25
N ARG A 615 -24.75 0.86 -3.57
CA ARG A 615 -26.05 0.87 -4.25
C ARG A 615 -25.94 0.34 -5.67
N ASP A 616 -24.92 0.77 -6.40
CA ASP A 616 -24.64 0.27 -7.75
C ASP A 616 -24.31 -1.23 -7.73
N TYR A 617 -23.63 -1.69 -6.68
CA TYR A 617 -23.36 -3.11 -6.48
C TYR A 617 -24.63 -3.93 -6.24
N ASP A 618 -25.58 -3.42 -5.43
CA ASP A 618 -26.89 -4.07 -5.24
C ASP A 618 -27.68 -4.16 -6.56
N ASP A 619 -27.67 -3.10 -7.37
CA ASP A 619 -28.30 -3.08 -8.68
C ASP A 619 -27.64 -4.08 -9.64
N HIS A 620 -26.30 -4.15 -9.63
CA HIS A 620 -25.54 -5.11 -10.41
C HIS A 620 -25.85 -6.55 -10.03
N LEU A 621 -25.82 -6.87 -8.73
CA LEU A 621 -26.13 -8.21 -8.24
C LEU A 621 -27.57 -8.62 -8.60
N ARG A 622 -28.53 -7.69 -8.58
CA ARG A 622 -29.92 -7.97 -8.98
C ARG A 622 -30.08 -8.20 -10.48
N ARG A 623 -29.32 -7.52 -11.34
CA ARG A 623 -29.49 -7.57 -12.80
C ARG A 623 -28.59 -8.60 -13.48
N THR A 624 -27.40 -8.83 -12.95
CA THR A 624 -26.32 -9.56 -13.61
C THR A 624 -25.72 -10.65 -12.72
N GLY A 625 -26.01 -10.63 -11.42
CA GLY A 625 -25.53 -11.63 -10.46
C GLY A 625 -24.03 -11.55 -10.20
N VAL A 626 -23.51 -12.59 -9.54
CA VAL A 626 -22.10 -12.70 -9.10
C VAL A 626 -21.15 -13.25 -10.17
N HIS A 627 -21.64 -13.53 -11.37
CA HIS A 627 -20.83 -14.16 -12.41
C HIS A 627 -20.07 -13.16 -13.28
N GLN A 628 -20.45 -11.88 -13.24
CA GLN A 628 -19.74 -10.79 -13.94
C GLN A 628 -19.24 -9.77 -12.92
N PRO A 629 -18.05 -9.19 -13.13
CA PRO A 629 -17.55 -8.13 -12.26
C PRO A 629 -18.44 -6.88 -12.39
N PRO A 630 -18.73 -6.18 -11.28
CA PRO A 630 -19.32 -4.84 -11.35
C PRO A 630 -18.34 -3.86 -11.99
N ALA A 631 -18.83 -2.71 -12.46
CA ALA A 631 -18.04 -1.75 -13.23
C ALA A 631 -16.83 -1.17 -12.47
N PHE A 632 -16.88 -1.17 -11.14
CA PHE A 632 -15.79 -0.70 -10.29
C PHE A 632 -14.76 -1.79 -9.96
N ALA A 633 -15.09 -3.07 -10.13
CA ALA A 633 -14.20 -4.18 -9.76
C ALA A 633 -13.14 -4.45 -10.83
N ARG A 634 -12.02 -5.01 -10.40
CA ARG A 634 -10.93 -5.44 -11.29
C ARG A 634 -11.39 -6.59 -12.19
N SER A 635 -11.10 -6.50 -13.49
CA SER A 635 -11.36 -7.57 -14.45
C SER A 635 -10.44 -8.77 -14.21
N GLY A 636 -10.97 -10.00 -14.33
CA GLY A 636 -10.15 -11.23 -14.34
C GLY A 636 -9.82 -11.81 -12.95
N SER A 637 -10.72 -11.71 -11.97
CA SER A 637 -10.53 -12.35 -10.66
C SER A 637 -10.54 -13.89 -10.76
N PRO A 638 -9.48 -14.59 -10.33
CA PRO A 638 -9.43 -16.06 -10.31
C PRO A 638 -10.55 -16.69 -9.48
N ALA A 639 -10.96 -16.01 -8.40
CA ALA A 639 -12.06 -16.46 -7.55
C ALA A 639 -13.39 -16.53 -8.33
N ARG A 640 -13.60 -15.60 -9.28
CA ARG A 640 -14.81 -15.56 -10.11
C ARG A 640 -14.82 -16.70 -11.12
N GLU A 641 -13.67 -17.05 -11.70
CA GLU A 641 -13.55 -18.22 -12.57
C GLU A 641 -13.86 -19.52 -11.83
N VAL A 642 -13.34 -19.66 -10.60
CA VAL A 642 -13.64 -20.81 -9.72
C VAL A 642 -15.13 -20.86 -9.38
N LEU A 643 -15.74 -19.71 -9.04
CA LEU A 643 -17.17 -19.63 -8.77
C LEU A 643 -18.01 -20.04 -9.98
N ILE A 644 -17.69 -19.52 -11.18
CA ILE A 644 -18.38 -19.88 -12.42
C ILE A 644 -18.27 -21.40 -12.66
N HIS A 645 -17.08 -21.99 -12.54
CA HIS A 645 -16.90 -23.43 -12.70
C HIS A 645 -17.71 -24.24 -11.68
N ASN A 646 -17.76 -23.80 -10.41
CA ASN A 646 -18.48 -24.52 -9.36
C ASN A 646 -20.00 -24.41 -9.50
N VAL A 647 -20.52 -23.26 -9.95
CA VAL A 647 -21.96 -23.02 -10.10
C VAL A 647 -22.52 -23.66 -11.36
N TRP A 648 -21.78 -23.62 -12.48
CA TRP A 648 -22.23 -24.17 -13.76
C TRP A 648 -21.85 -25.64 -13.96
N GLY A 649 -21.07 -26.23 -13.04
CA GLY A 649 -20.60 -27.60 -13.10
C GLY A 649 -19.61 -27.85 -14.23
N THR A 650 -19.50 -29.09 -14.70
CA THR A 650 -18.60 -29.43 -15.80
C THR A 650 -19.02 -28.71 -17.10
N PRO A 651 -18.06 -28.11 -17.84
CA PRO A 651 -18.35 -27.43 -19.12
C PRO A 651 -19.14 -28.29 -20.11
N GLU A 652 -19.07 -29.62 -19.99
CA GLU A 652 -19.80 -30.57 -20.79
C GLU A 652 -21.32 -30.49 -20.63
N HIS A 653 -21.85 -30.23 -19.42
CA HIS A 653 -23.30 -30.14 -19.20
C HIS A 653 -23.89 -28.90 -19.84
N VAL A 654 -23.25 -27.74 -19.64
CA VAL A 654 -23.64 -26.49 -20.31
C VAL A 654 -23.53 -26.63 -21.82
N ARG A 655 -22.42 -27.20 -22.31
CA ARG A 655 -22.20 -27.46 -23.73
C ARG A 655 -23.23 -28.42 -24.32
N SER A 656 -23.64 -29.45 -23.57
CA SER A 656 -24.67 -30.41 -23.99
C SER A 656 -26.04 -29.73 -24.09
N ALA A 657 -26.42 -28.94 -23.09
CA ALA A 657 -27.71 -28.23 -23.09
C ALA A 657 -27.79 -27.15 -24.19
N VAL A 658 -26.71 -26.41 -24.43
CA VAL A 658 -26.64 -25.36 -25.46
C VAL A 658 -26.57 -25.95 -26.88
N ASN A 659 -25.88 -27.06 -27.07
CA ASN A 659 -25.73 -27.69 -28.39
C ASN A 659 -26.76 -28.79 -28.66
N ALA A 660 -27.83 -28.85 -27.87
CA ALA A 660 -28.86 -29.84 -28.09
C ALA A 660 -29.44 -29.73 -29.52
N PRO A 661 -29.56 -30.84 -30.25
CA PRO A 661 -30.11 -30.83 -31.60
C PRO A 661 -31.62 -30.55 -31.53
N ALA A 662 -32.19 -29.96 -32.58
CA ALA A 662 -33.62 -29.62 -32.64
C ALA A 662 -34.53 -30.84 -32.35
N GLY A 663 -34.15 -32.00 -32.90
CA GLY A 663 -34.85 -33.26 -32.69
C GLY A 663 -34.44 -34.05 -31.45
N GLY A 664 -33.49 -33.55 -30.64
CA GLY A 664 -33.00 -34.23 -29.45
C GLY A 664 -34.02 -34.32 -28.32
N LEU A 665 -33.63 -34.97 -27.23
CA LEU A 665 -34.47 -35.11 -26.04
C LEU A 665 -34.57 -33.76 -25.31
N MET A 666 -35.79 -33.25 -25.17
CA MET A 666 -36.11 -32.02 -24.43
C MET A 666 -37.46 -32.18 -23.72
N LEU A 667 -37.72 -31.36 -22.70
CA LEU A 667 -39.06 -31.26 -22.11
C LEU A 667 -39.96 -30.50 -23.08
N GLN A 668 -40.88 -31.19 -23.74
CA GLN A 668 -41.90 -30.59 -24.58
C GLN A 668 -43.11 -30.21 -23.72
N PHE A 669 -43.55 -28.95 -23.73
CA PHE A 669 -44.70 -28.50 -22.93
C PHE A 669 -46.04 -28.90 -23.56
N CYS A 670 -46.31 -30.19 -23.60
CA CYS A 670 -47.60 -30.78 -23.97
C CYS A 670 -47.79 -32.10 -23.22
N ALA A 671 -49.01 -32.64 -23.20
CA ALA A 671 -49.21 -33.99 -22.68
C ALA A 671 -48.67 -35.03 -23.68
N ASP A 672 -48.40 -36.26 -23.23
CA ASP A 672 -48.02 -37.38 -24.11
C ASP A 672 -49.08 -37.62 -25.19
N ALA A 673 -50.35 -37.53 -24.78
CA ALA A 673 -51.51 -37.65 -25.65
C ALA A 673 -51.64 -36.53 -26.70
N ASP A 674 -50.86 -35.44 -26.60
CA ASP A 674 -50.90 -34.30 -27.51
C ASP A 674 -49.75 -34.32 -28.53
N LEU A 675 -48.78 -35.23 -28.41
CA LEU A 675 -47.63 -35.31 -29.31
C LEU A 675 -48.03 -35.55 -30.78
N HIS A 676 -49.18 -36.17 -31.04
CA HIS A 676 -49.69 -36.38 -32.40
C HIS A 676 -50.11 -35.08 -33.11
N PHE A 677 -50.32 -33.99 -32.37
CA PHE A 677 -50.60 -32.67 -32.92
C PHE A 677 -49.35 -31.97 -33.47
N LEU A 678 -48.16 -32.41 -33.07
CA LEU A 678 -46.89 -31.79 -33.44
C LEU A 678 -46.37 -32.33 -34.77
N GLN A 679 -45.73 -31.45 -35.54
CA GLN A 679 -45.05 -31.83 -36.77
C GLN A 679 -43.69 -32.45 -36.43
N VAL A 680 -43.56 -33.76 -36.63
CA VAL A 680 -42.36 -34.55 -36.31
C VAL A 680 -41.32 -34.38 -37.42
N SER A 681 -40.76 -33.18 -37.54
CA SER A 681 -39.65 -32.88 -38.44
C SER A 681 -38.68 -31.90 -37.78
N ALA A 682 -37.46 -32.37 -37.53
CA ALA A 682 -36.40 -31.55 -36.95
C ALA A 682 -35.98 -30.38 -37.85
N GLU A 683 -36.21 -30.46 -39.17
CA GLU A 683 -35.90 -29.40 -40.14
C GLU A 683 -36.87 -28.22 -40.03
N LEU A 684 -38.11 -28.48 -39.59
CA LEU A 684 -39.15 -27.48 -39.46
C LEU A 684 -39.17 -26.84 -38.07
N ALA A 685 -38.61 -27.52 -37.07
CA ALA A 685 -38.43 -27.00 -35.73
C ALA A 685 -37.44 -25.82 -35.73
N GLN A 686 -37.84 -24.71 -35.10
CA GLN A 686 -36.94 -23.58 -34.89
C GLN A 686 -36.25 -23.70 -33.54
N VAL A 687 -34.99 -23.31 -33.45
CA VAL A 687 -34.20 -23.46 -32.22
C VAL A 687 -33.56 -22.14 -31.80
N VAL A 688 -33.75 -21.79 -30.53
CA VAL A 688 -33.03 -20.71 -29.84
C VAL A 688 -32.04 -21.34 -28.88
N ARG A 689 -30.75 -21.18 -29.18
CA ARG A 689 -29.67 -21.53 -28.26
C ARG A 689 -29.33 -20.27 -27.49
N PHE A 690 -29.17 -20.38 -26.17
CA PHE A 690 -28.83 -19.24 -25.34
C PHE A 690 -27.87 -19.63 -24.22
N ALA A 691 -26.99 -18.70 -23.86
CA ALA A 691 -26.07 -18.87 -22.76
C ALA A 691 -25.70 -17.51 -22.16
N PRO A 692 -25.42 -17.42 -20.84
CA PRO A 692 -24.95 -16.19 -20.24
C PRO A 692 -23.59 -15.78 -20.79
N ARG A 693 -23.36 -14.47 -20.92
CA ARG A 693 -22.03 -13.94 -21.29
C ARG A 693 -20.90 -14.42 -20.37
N ALA A 694 -21.21 -14.72 -19.11
CA ALA A 694 -20.24 -15.22 -18.14
C ALA A 694 -19.62 -16.57 -18.52
N VAL A 695 -20.32 -17.41 -19.31
CA VAL A 695 -19.80 -18.72 -19.74
C VAL A 695 -19.17 -18.69 -21.13
N GLN A 696 -18.99 -17.50 -21.73
CA GLN A 696 -18.43 -17.34 -23.09
C GLN A 696 -17.00 -17.91 -23.22
N GLY A 697 -16.24 -17.95 -22.12
CA GLY A 697 -14.89 -18.54 -22.08
C GLY A 697 -14.86 -20.07 -21.92
N LEU A 698 -15.97 -20.72 -21.54
CA LEU A 698 -16.02 -22.16 -21.23
C LEU A 698 -16.22 -23.07 -22.46
N GLY A 699 -16.41 -22.50 -23.65
CA GLY A 699 -16.47 -23.28 -24.90
C GLY A 699 -17.19 -22.55 -26.03
N HIS A 700 -16.80 -22.85 -27.27
CA HIS A 700 -17.42 -22.30 -28.47
C HIS A 700 -18.73 -23.04 -28.77
N GLY A 701 -19.85 -22.31 -28.80
CA GLY A 701 -21.13 -22.84 -29.25
C GLY A 701 -21.14 -23.10 -30.76
N VAL A 702 -21.95 -24.07 -31.21
CA VAL A 702 -22.20 -24.34 -32.63
C VAL A 702 -23.26 -23.33 -33.13
N GLY A 703 -22.88 -22.44 -34.04
CA GLY A 703 -23.81 -21.53 -34.75
C GLY A 703 -24.54 -20.49 -33.88
N ASP A 704 -25.66 -19.97 -34.40
CA ASP A 704 -26.46 -18.80 -33.96
C ASP A 704 -26.90 -18.83 -32.47
N LEU A 705 -25.96 -18.58 -31.56
CA LEU A 705 -26.10 -18.58 -30.10
C LEU A 705 -26.43 -17.17 -29.57
N VAL A 706 -27.47 -17.05 -28.74
CA VAL A 706 -27.87 -15.81 -28.08
C VAL A 706 -27.14 -15.66 -26.75
N TRP A 707 -26.25 -14.66 -26.67
CA TRP A 707 -25.55 -14.32 -25.42
C TRP A 707 -26.42 -13.43 -24.52
N THR A 708 -26.89 -13.99 -23.42
CA THR A 708 -27.81 -13.31 -22.48
C THR A 708 -27.06 -12.50 -21.44
N ARG A 709 -27.65 -11.38 -21.02
CA ARG A 709 -27.19 -10.64 -19.83
C ARG A 709 -27.61 -11.33 -18.53
N SER A 710 -28.75 -12.04 -18.56
CA SER A 710 -29.21 -12.86 -17.44
C SER A 710 -28.21 -13.98 -17.16
N PRO A 711 -27.78 -14.16 -15.89
CA PRO A 711 -26.89 -15.23 -15.50
C PRO A 711 -27.60 -16.55 -15.17
N HIS A 712 -28.93 -16.63 -15.22
CA HIS A 712 -29.61 -17.71 -14.49
C HIS A 712 -29.74 -19.01 -15.29
N ALA A 713 -29.69 -18.95 -16.63
CA ALA A 713 -29.94 -20.13 -17.46
C ALA A 713 -29.10 -20.14 -18.75
N ALA A 714 -28.62 -21.34 -19.10
CA ALA A 714 -28.05 -21.66 -20.41
C ALA A 714 -28.80 -22.87 -20.97
N GLY A 715 -29.04 -22.92 -22.27
CA GLY A 715 -29.76 -24.04 -22.85
C GLY A 715 -30.25 -23.85 -24.26
N THR A 716 -31.21 -24.69 -24.62
CA THR A 716 -31.86 -24.71 -25.92
C THR A 716 -33.38 -24.71 -25.74
N LEU A 717 -34.03 -23.76 -26.39
CA LEU A 717 -35.48 -23.70 -26.54
C LEU A 717 -35.83 -24.04 -27.98
N ARG A 718 -36.67 -25.06 -28.20
CA ARG A 718 -37.20 -25.42 -29.52
C ARG A 718 -38.63 -24.96 -29.66
N LEU A 719 -39.00 -24.56 -30.86
CA LEU A 719 -40.36 -24.22 -31.28
C LEU A 719 -40.80 -25.25 -32.31
N VAL A 720 -41.78 -26.07 -31.93
CA VAL A 720 -42.27 -27.17 -32.77
C VAL A 720 -43.56 -26.74 -33.45
N PRO A 721 -43.61 -26.67 -34.79
CA PRO A 721 -44.86 -26.38 -35.50
C PRO A 721 -45.92 -27.44 -35.20
N LEU A 722 -47.18 -27.01 -35.19
CA LEU A 722 -48.31 -27.93 -35.19
C LEU A 722 -48.53 -28.48 -36.61
N ARG A 723 -49.15 -29.66 -36.72
CA ARG A 723 -49.48 -30.23 -38.04
C ARG A 723 -50.52 -29.36 -38.76
N PRO A 724 -50.47 -29.29 -40.10
CA PRO A 724 -51.48 -28.57 -40.87
C PRO A 724 -52.90 -29.02 -40.53
N GLY A 725 -53.79 -28.06 -40.32
CA GLY A 725 -55.21 -28.30 -40.01
C GLY A 725 -55.52 -28.58 -38.54
N VAL A 726 -54.51 -28.65 -37.66
CA VAL A 726 -54.70 -28.81 -36.21
C VAL A 726 -55.05 -27.49 -35.51
N VAL A 727 -54.58 -26.37 -36.09
CA VAL A 727 -54.91 -25.01 -35.64
C VAL A 727 -56.14 -24.55 -36.41
N ARG A 728 -57.20 -24.21 -35.69
CA ARG A 728 -58.39 -23.57 -36.27
C ARG A 728 -58.29 -22.06 -36.06
N LEU A 729 -58.12 -21.32 -37.15
CA LEU A 729 -58.14 -19.86 -37.10
C LEU A 729 -59.58 -19.38 -36.98
N ILE A 730 -59.92 -18.74 -35.86
CA ILE A 730 -61.23 -18.12 -35.66
C ILE A 730 -61.14 -16.69 -36.17
N THR A 731 -61.91 -16.37 -37.21
CA THR A 731 -62.09 -15.00 -37.67
C THR A 731 -63.29 -14.35 -36.99
N PRO A 732 -63.30 -13.02 -36.81
CA PRO A 732 -64.41 -12.32 -36.15
C PRO A 732 -65.76 -12.51 -36.86
N VAL A 733 -65.78 -12.91 -38.13
CA VAL A 733 -67.00 -13.18 -38.92
C VAL A 733 -67.65 -14.52 -38.55
N ASP A 734 -66.87 -15.52 -38.14
CA ASP A 734 -67.37 -16.87 -37.81
C ASP A 734 -68.26 -16.90 -36.56
N ARG A 735 -68.25 -15.83 -35.75
CA ARG A 735 -69.05 -15.70 -34.53
C ARG A 735 -70.52 -15.37 -34.77
N GLU A 736 -70.86 -14.69 -35.85
CA GLU A 736 -72.25 -14.36 -36.17
C GLU A 736 -73.02 -15.58 -36.71
N THR A 737 -72.34 -16.61 -37.19
CA THR A 737 -72.97 -17.82 -37.75
C THR A 737 -73.15 -18.96 -36.74
N GLN A 738 -72.56 -18.85 -35.54
CA GLN A 738 -72.63 -19.87 -34.47
C GLN A 738 -73.41 -19.44 -33.22
N ARG A 739 -74.04 -18.26 -33.21
CA ARG A 739 -74.97 -17.84 -32.15
C ARG A 739 -76.42 -18.17 -32.48
#